data_AF-A0A3C0V8X6-F1
#
_entry.id   AF-A0A3C0V8X6-F1
#
_cell.length_a   1.000
_cell.length_b   1.000
_cell.length_c   1.000
_cell.angle_alpha   90.00
_cell.angle_beta   90.00
_cell.angle_gamma   90.00
#
_symmetry.space_group_name_H-M   'P 1'
#
loop_
_entity.id
_entity.type
_entity.pdbx_description
1 polymer ?
#
loop_
_entity_poly.entity_id
_entity_poly.type
_entity_poly.pdbx_seq_one_letter_code
_entity_poly.pdbx_strand_id
1 'polypeptide(L)'
;MAQLTKAEVVAEINTRKSASGLDLRGVDLSGADFEGANFESADMRGANLSGSGLKGANLFGANLEGANLSRAVLFDANIELANFQGANLAGADLRRLSFTSTNLAGADLTGANLFRARFPELDLHGGQFARANLGGAVFLSCSLQHVNFQGAQFVNTILKRCTLDGADFRDTVFRNTRFEGTGLSGVDWCGACFVDFDFSALDLADVNFCGARLEGARFSQEGIAGVKFAGAILARVSFEGLNLARIDFRKCDFTRANLAGANLRGADLSEADCSSANLSQADLTGATARGARFRAAVCRGSRIVEVDLTGSDLSQANLFKAVIQRSSLKSAAVKEVNLRGAQVDECSLRGADLEGADVSGAQFKRCDLEGAKLNRTVVIGTTIAECAVKETAWQRALLKEIKWQDLDLAGSDFYRANMMEAQLARVRLAGATLDLADLRGAVLEDCDLRDGQVVGVRFENTQLTRVNFQGALVRESDFTGAAIVDAQWEGVDRDELSSCTGLTMPDRPAEHPSAAVAAGGGLRRAELRARMQCDRVCSTDLERILTEFRGLYEKVAAAIAERCGRAVQDEPLPPACGLEIASLQLERTLEIVWRGVVWELSGQPLDALAIVRDLCDAALARGGEQRFKDAAPDEDALAAELARRDVAARAKELMSASAGTADAVVQAVWSFLGAALGSPHVHGLQWQKA
;
A
#
# COMPACT_ATOMS: atom_id res chain seq x y z
N MET A 1 -61.36 -32.36 16.22
CA MET A 1 -60.36 -31.90 17.22
C MET A 1 -60.70 -30.55 17.86
N ALA A 2 -61.29 -29.57 17.16
CA ALA A 2 -61.47 -28.17 17.61
C ALA A 2 -62.26 -27.87 18.91
N GLN A 3 -62.68 -28.87 19.70
CA GLN A 3 -63.26 -28.69 21.05
C GLN A 3 -62.36 -29.23 22.18
N LEU A 4 -61.24 -29.88 21.83
CA LEU A 4 -60.24 -30.39 22.77
C LEU A 4 -59.16 -29.32 23.01
N THR A 5 -58.57 -29.32 24.20
CA THR A 5 -57.37 -28.53 24.49
C THR A 5 -56.16 -29.07 23.73
N LYS A 6 -55.14 -28.23 23.56
CA LYS A 6 -53.82 -28.62 22.99
C LYS A 6 -53.27 -29.90 23.62
N ALA A 7 -53.32 -30.01 24.95
CA ALA A 7 -52.79 -31.15 25.68
C ALA A 7 -53.53 -32.45 25.33
N GLU A 8 -54.86 -32.40 25.23
CA GLU A 8 -55.69 -33.56 24.85
C GLU A 8 -55.44 -33.97 23.40
N VAL A 9 -55.37 -33.01 22.46
CA VAL A 9 -55.06 -33.31 21.04
C VAL A 9 -53.68 -33.95 20.91
N VAL A 10 -52.65 -33.37 21.52
CA VAL A 10 -51.27 -33.89 21.47
C VAL A 10 -51.18 -35.28 22.12
N ALA A 11 -51.90 -35.51 23.23
CA ALA A 11 -51.97 -36.80 23.90
C ALA A 11 -52.69 -37.86 23.06
N GLU A 12 -53.80 -37.52 22.40
CA GLU A 12 -54.55 -38.46 21.54
C GLU A 12 -53.71 -38.89 20.33
N ILE A 13 -53.05 -37.93 19.67
CA ILE A 13 -52.16 -38.19 18.51
C ILE A 13 -50.98 -39.07 18.92
N ASN A 14 -50.29 -38.77 20.04
CA ASN A 14 -49.15 -39.56 20.49
C ASN A 14 -49.55 -40.93 21.06
N THR A 15 -50.71 -41.06 21.70
CA THR A 15 -51.22 -42.36 22.19
C THR A 15 -51.51 -43.33 21.05
N ARG A 16 -51.98 -42.81 19.90
CA ARG A 16 -52.20 -43.61 18.68
C ARG A 16 -51.00 -43.68 17.74
N LYS A 17 -49.98 -42.83 17.96
CA LYS A 17 -48.97 -42.40 16.97
C LYS A 17 -49.56 -42.14 15.57
N SER A 18 -50.80 -41.64 15.51
CA SER A 18 -51.52 -41.41 14.26
C SER A 18 -52.59 -40.32 14.40
N ALA A 19 -52.63 -39.48 13.36
CA ALA A 19 -53.62 -38.45 13.08
C ALA A 19 -54.05 -38.48 11.59
N SER A 20 -53.82 -39.60 10.89
CA SER A 20 -54.11 -39.75 9.47
C SER A 20 -55.58 -39.43 9.15
N GLY A 21 -55.81 -38.65 8.09
CA GLY A 21 -57.13 -38.21 7.64
C GLY A 21 -57.89 -37.28 8.58
N LEU A 22 -57.28 -36.79 9.68
CA LEU A 22 -57.98 -35.92 10.64
C LEU A 22 -58.02 -34.46 10.19
N ASP A 23 -59.12 -33.79 10.57
CA ASP A 23 -59.26 -32.34 10.52
C ASP A 23 -58.55 -31.69 11.73
N LEU A 24 -57.45 -31.02 11.43
CA LEU A 24 -56.52 -30.33 12.33
C LEU A 24 -56.34 -28.85 11.96
N ARG A 25 -57.24 -28.29 11.12
CA ARG A 25 -57.14 -26.91 10.63
C ARG A 25 -57.11 -25.90 11.77
N GLY A 26 -56.13 -24.99 11.74
CA GLY A 26 -55.94 -23.96 12.77
C GLY A 26 -55.60 -24.47 14.18
N VAL A 27 -55.33 -25.78 14.37
CA VAL A 27 -55.05 -26.33 15.70
C VAL A 27 -53.63 -25.96 16.15
N ASP A 28 -53.47 -25.64 17.44
CA ASP A 28 -52.15 -25.44 18.04
C ASP A 28 -51.50 -26.76 18.46
N LEU A 29 -50.43 -27.12 17.76
CA LEU A 29 -49.59 -28.30 17.93
C LEU A 29 -48.12 -27.91 18.23
N SER A 30 -47.86 -26.62 18.50
CA SER A 30 -46.50 -26.07 18.62
C SER A 30 -45.73 -26.62 19.82
N GLY A 31 -44.44 -26.88 19.64
CA GLY A 31 -43.54 -27.44 20.65
C GLY A 31 -43.81 -28.89 21.06
N ALA A 32 -44.81 -29.56 20.47
CA ALA A 32 -45.10 -30.97 20.74
C ALA A 32 -44.14 -31.89 19.96
N ASP A 33 -43.77 -33.02 20.57
CA ASP A 33 -43.06 -34.11 19.89
C ASP A 33 -44.05 -35.09 19.26
N PHE A 34 -43.86 -35.38 17.98
CA PHE A 34 -44.59 -36.36 17.18
C PHE A 34 -43.62 -37.25 16.38
N GLU A 35 -42.40 -37.51 16.86
CA GLU A 35 -41.44 -38.39 16.19
C GLU A 35 -42.12 -39.72 15.76
N GLY A 36 -41.98 -40.07 14.47
CA GLY A 36 -42.55 -41.27 13.86
C GLY A 36 -44.08 -41.34 13.74
N ALA A 37 -44.84 -40.27 14.01
CA ALA A 37 -46.30 -40.30 13.93
C ALA A 37 -46.82 -40.26 12.48
N ASN A 38 -47.98 -40.90 12.23
CA ASN A 38 -48.63 -40.88 10.92
C ASN A 38 -49.66 -39.73 10.80
N PHE A 39 -49.39 -38.75 9.93
CA PHE A 39 -50.27 -37.62 9.57
C PHE A 39 -50.78 -37.72 8.11
N GLU A 40 -50.66 -38.89 7.48
CA GLU A 40 -51.07 -39.16 6.09
C GLU A 40 -52.47 -38.63 5.76
N SER A 41 -52.56 -37.82 4.71
CA SER A 41 -53.80 -37.16 4.24
C SER A 41 -54.55 -36.30 5.29
N ALA A 42 -53.90 -35.88 6.37
CA ALA A 42 -54.51 -34.98 7.37
C ALA A 42 -54.63 -33.53 6.84
N ASP A 43 -55.70 -32.83 7.25
CA ASP A 43 -55.96 -31.43 6.89
C ASP A 43 -55.48 -30.51 8.02
N MET A 44 -54.26 -29.99 7.89
CA MET A 44 -53.55 -29.15 8.87
C MET A 44 -53.41 -27.70 8.40
N ARG A 45 -54.29 -27.23 7.51
CA ARG A 45 -54.22 -25.86 6.97
C ARG A 45 -54.30 -24.81 8.08
N GLY A 46 -53.37 -23.85 8.06
CA GLY A 46 -53.21 -22.84 9.09
C GLY A 46 -52.87 -23.36 10.51
N ALA A 47 -52.54 -24.65 10.67
CA ALA A 47 -52.17 -25.20 11.98
C ALA A 47 -50.83 -24.62 12.48
N ASN A 48 -50.67 -24.51 13.79
CA ASN A 48 -49.44 -24.03 14.40
C ASN A 48 -48.59 -25.22 14.88
N LEU A 49 -47.60 -25.61 14.09
CA LEU A 49 -46.62 -26.68 14.33
C LEU A 49 -45.24 -26.13 14.72
N SER A 50 -45.13 -24.83 15.05
CA SER A 50 -43.84 -24.18 15.31
C SER A 50 -43.07 -24.85 16.45
N GLY A 51 -41.78 -25.11 16.23
CA GLY A 51 -40.91 -25.84 17.16
C GLY A 51 -41.29 -27.31 17.43
N SER A 52 -42.22 -27.90 16.67
CA SER A 52 -42.63 -29.30 16.85
C SER A 52 -41.56 -30.31 16.40
N GLY A 53 -41.56 -31.49 17.02
CA GLY A 53 -40.79 -32.65 16.57
C GLY A 53 -41.60 -33.46 15.57
N LEU A 54 -41.15 -33.54 14.31
CA LEU A 54 -41.78 -34.28 13.22
C LEU A 54 -40.79 -35.24 12.52
N LYS A 55 -39.66 -35.52 13.17
CA LYS A 55 -38.61 -36.42 12.70
C LYS A 55 -39.20 -37.78 12.33
N GLY A 56 -38.94 -38.25 11.11
CA GLY A 56 -39.47 -39.54 10.63
C GLY A 56 -40.99 -39.65 10.57
N ALA A 57 -41.75 -38.56 10.71
CA ALA A 57 -43.22 -38.59 10.60
C ALA A 57 -43.66 -38.88 9.17
N ASN A 58 -44.84 -39.48 8.99
CA ASN A 58 -45.43 -39.70 7.68
C ASN A 58 -46.45 -38.60 7.38
N LEU A 59 -46.07 -37.62 6.56
CA LEU A 59 -46.89 -36.46 6.13
C LEU A 59 -47.40 -36.65 4.69
N PHE A 60 -47.42 -37.89 4.18
CA PHE A 60 -47.81 -38.22 2.81
C PHE A 60 -49.19 -37.65 2.45
N GLY A 61 -49.26 -36.83 1.40
CA GLY A 61 -50.51 -36.19 0.95
C GLY A 61 -51.15 -35.22 1.96
N ALA A 62 -50.47 -34.84 3.04
CA ALA A 62 -51.04 -33.95 4.07
C ALA A 62 -51.14 -32.50 3.58
N ASN A 63 -52.19 -31.79 3.99
CA ASN A 63 -52.43 -30.41 3.58
C ASN A 63 -52.00 -29.43 4.69
N LEU A 64 -50.91 -28.70 4.44
CA LEU A 64 -50.25 -27.76 5.36
C LEU A 64 -50.26 -26.31 4.80
N GLU A 65 -51.22 -25.99 3.92
CA GLU A 65 -51.42 -24.65 3.35
C GLU A 65 -51.48 -23.58 4.46
N GLY A 66 -50.59 -22.58 4.39
CA GLY A 66 -50.49 -21.51 5.38
C GLY A 66 -50.14 -21.95 6.81
N ALA A 67 -49.72 -23.20 7.04
CA ALA A 67 -49.35 -23.69 8.37
C ALA A 67 -48.03 -23.06 8.86
N ASN A 68 -47.91 -22.89 10.18
CA ASN A 68 -46.69 -22.39 10.81
C ASN A 68 -45.84 -23.55 11.34
N LEU A 69 -44.83 -23.96 10.59
CA LEU A 69 -43.82 -24.96 10.96
C LEU A 69 -42.46 -24.32 11.33
N SER A 70 -42.41 -23.02 11.64
CA SER A 70 -41.15 -22.33 11.96
C SER A 70 -40.39 -23.04 13.09
N ARG A 71 -39.10 -23.29 12.88
CA ARG A 71 -38.20 -24.05 13.77
C ARG A 71 -38.63 -25.50 14.08
N ALA A 72 -39.59 -26.07 13.37
CA ALA A 72 -39.93 -27.49 13.51
C ALA A 72 -38.82 -28.41 12.98
N VAL A 73 -38.77 -29.65 13.46
CA VAL A 73 -37.73 -30.64 13.11
C VAL A 73 -38.35 -31.76 12.29
N LEU A 74 -38.24 -31.71 10.95
CA LEU A 74 -38.89 -32.66 10.03
C LEU A 74 -37.92 -33.67 9.40
N PHE A 75 -36.61 -33.64 9.68
CA PHE A 75 -35.66 -34.51 8.97
C PHE A 75 -36.04 -36.01 9.02
N ASP A 76 -35.77 -36.72 7.92
CA ASP A 76 -36.21 -38.10 7.65
C ASP A 76 -37.74 -38.34 7.57
N ALA A 77 -38.58 -37.31 7.67
CA ALA A 77 -40.03 -37.44 7.42
C ALA A 77 -40.35 -37.75 5.94
N ASN A 78 -41.46 -38.45 5.71
CA ASN A 78 -42.04 -38.59 4.37
C ASN A 78 -42.99 -37.41 4.09
N ILE A 79 -42.65 -36.57 3.10
CA ILE A 79 -43.43 -35.37 2.72
C ILE A 79 -43.92 -35.43 1.26
N GLU A 80 -43.89 -36.61 0.64
CA GLU A 80 -44.33 -36.79 -0.74
C GLU A 80 -45.83 -36.45 -0.91
N LEU A 81 -46.17 -35.73 -1.98
CA LEU A 81 -47.51 -35.18 -2.25
C LEU A 81 -48.08 -34.20 -1.20
N ALA A 82 -47.30 -33.78 -0.19
CA ALA A 82 -47.77 -32.79 0.79
C ALA A 82 -47.89 -31.38 0.18
N ASN A 83 -48.83 -30.58 0.70
CA ASN A 83 -49.05 -29.20 0.28
C ASN A 83 -48.55 -28.21 1.34
N PHE A 84 -47.42 -27.54 1.10
CA PHE A 84 -46.84 -26.50 1.96
C PHE A 84 -47.01 -25.08 1.37
N GLN A 85 -47.97 -24.86 0.46
CA GLN A 85 -48.21 -23.55 -0.15
C GLN A 85 -48.43 -22.46 0.91
N GLY A 86 -47.63 -21.39 0.85
CA GLY A 86 -47.65 -20.29 1.81
C GLY A 86 -47.28 -20.68 3.25
N ALA A 87 -46.75 -21.88 3.50
CA ALA A 87 -46.38 -22.32 4.84
C ALA A 87 -45.10 -21.61 5.34
N ASN A 88 -45.05 -21.31 6.63
CA ASN A 88 -43.85 -20.78 7.28
C ASN A 88 -42.99 -21.94 7.77
N LEU A 89 -41.83 -22.16 7.14
CA LEU A 89 -40.81 -23.15 7.48
C LEU A 89 -39.51 -22.48 7.98
N ALA A 90 -39.57 -21.20 8.39
CA ALA A 90 -38.40 -20.42 8.74
C ALA A 90 -37.62 -21.04 9.91
N GLY A 91 -36.32 -21.26 9.70
CA GLY A 91 -35.43 -21.93 10.65
C GLY A 91 -35.74 -23.40 10.93
N ALA A 92 -36.60 -24.07 10.15
CA ALA A 92 -36.91 -25.49 10.33
C ALA A 92 -35.73 -26.41 9.96
N ASP A 93 -35.65 -27.59 10.59
CA ASP A 93 -34.68 -28.63 10.27
C ASP A 93 -35.25 -29.60 9.24
N LEU A 94 -34.90 -29.37 7.98
CA LEU A 94 -35.44 -30.01 6.78
C LEU A 94 -34.37 -30.90 6.08
N ARG A 95 -33.33 -31.28 6.83
CA ARG A 95 -32.18 -32.00 6.29
C ARG A 95 -32.57 -33.35 5.69
N ARG A 96 -31.91 -33.72 4.59
CA ARG A 96 -32.08 -35.00 3.86
C ARG A 96 -33.48 -35.27 3.29
N LEU A 97 -34.44 -34.34 3.42
CA LEU A 97 -35.79 -34.49 2.86
C LEU A 97 -35.78 -34.51 1.33
N SER A 98 -36.72 -35.25 0.74
CA SER A 98 -37.02 -35.20 -0.70
C SER A 98 -38.38 -34.56 -0.88
N PHE A 99 -38.41 -33.37 -1.48
CA PHE A 99 -39.64 -32.62 -1.79
C PHE A 99 -40.29 -33.17 -3.07
N THR A 100 -40.43 -34.51 -3.16
CA THR A 100 -40.97 -35.21 -4.32
C THR A 100 -42.46 -34.89 -4.47
N SER A 101 -42.84 -34.26 -5.58
CA SER A 101 -44.24 -33.88 -5.85
C SER A 101 -44.87 -33.01 -4.74
N THR A 102 -44.05 -32.30 -3.96
CA THR A 102 -44.47 -31.44 -2.84
C THR A 102 -44.72 -30.02 -3.34
N ASN A 103 -45.87 -29.41 -3.01
CA ASN A 103 -46.11 -28.00 -3.33
C ASN A 103 -45.43 -27.08 -2.31
N LEU A 104 -44.51 -26.22 -2.75
CA LEU A 104 -43.78 -25.23 -1.94
C LEU A 104 -44.06 -23.78 -2.36
N ALA A 105 -45.07 -23.53 -3.22
CA ALA A 105 -45.33 -22.19 -3.77
C ALA A 105 -45.54 -21.14 -2.67
N GLY A 106 -44.70 -20.09 -2.68
CA GLY A 106 -44.74 -19.01 -1.68
C GLY A 106 -44.39 -19.41 -0.24
N ALA A 107 -43.79 -20.59 0.00
CA ALA A 107 -43.34 -21.00 1.32
C ALA A 107 -42.11 -20.19 1.79
N ASP A 108 -42.05 -19.90 3.09
CA ASP A 108 -40.91 -19.22 3.72
C ASP A 108 -39.91 -20.24 4.30
N LEU A 109 -38.75 -20.38 3.66
CA LEU A 109 -37.64 -21.25 4.06
C LEU A 109 -36.46 -20.42 4.62
N THR A 110 -36.69 -19.17 5.04
CA THR A 110 -35.67 -18.26 5.58
C THR A 110 -34.92 -18.90 6.76
N GLY A 111 -33.60 -19.02 6.64
CA GLY A 111 -32.73 -19.64 7.65
C GLY A 111 -32.93 -21.15 7.85
N ALA A 112 -33.74 -21.82 7.03
CA ALA A 112 -34.00 -23.26 7.17
C ALA A 112 -32.74 -24.11 6.88
N ASN A 113 -32.66 -25.27 7.54
CA ASN A 113 -31.55 -26.20 7.40
C ASN A 113 -31.89 -27.29 6.37
N LEU A 114 -31.52 -27.04 5.12
CA LEU A 114 -31.83 -27.87 3.95
C LEU A 114 -30.63 -28.73 3.52
N PHE A 115 -29.68 -29.00 4.42
CA PHE A 115 -28.49 -29.78 4.11
C PHE A 115 -28.84 -31.18 3.58
N ARG A 116 -28.36 -31.49 2.36
CA ARG A 116 -28.68 -32.67 1.56
C ARG A 116 -30.17 -32.88 1.20
N ALA A 117 -30.99 -31.83 1.24
CA ALA A 117 -32.35 -31.88 0.69
C ALA A 117 -32.36 -32.07 -0.84
N ARG A 118 -33.46 -32.59 -1.39
CA ARG A 118 -33.68 -32.77 -2.83
C ARG A 118 -34.95 -32.07 -3.29
N PHE A 119 -34.82 -31.29 -4.35
CA PHE A 119 -35.91 -30.60 -5.04
C PHE A 119 -35.96 -31.10 -6.50
N PRO A 120 -36.80 -32.10 -6.81
CA PRO A 120 -37.02 -32.56 -8.17
C PRO A 120 -38.23 -31.87 -8.81
N GLU A 121 -38.03 -31.19 -9.93
CA GLU A 121 -39.09 -30.74 -10.85
C GLU A 121 -40.14 -29.82 -10.18
N LEU A 122 -39.70 -28.97 -9.26
CA LEU A 122 -40.54 -28.01 -8.54
C LEU A 122 -40.55 -26.63 -9.19
N ASP A 123 -41.70 -25.96 -9.13
CA ASP A 123 -41.77 -24.52 -9.22
C ASP A 123 -41.60 -23.90 -7.83
N LEU A 124 -40.60 -23.04 -7.69
CA LEU A 124 -40.26 -22.31 -6.47
C LEU A 124 -40.23 -20.79 -6.74
N HIS A 125 -40.86 -20.32 -7.83
CA HIS A 125 -40.93 -18.91 -8.20
C HIS A 125 -41.26 -17.99 -7.01
N GLY A 126 -40.42 -16.98 -6.78
CA GLY A 126 -40.58 -16.02 -5.67
C GLY A 126 -40.33 -16.59 -4.26
N GLY A 127 -39.90 -17.85 -4.13
CA GLY A 127 -39.63 -18.50 -2.85
C GLY A 127 -38.57 -17.79 -2.00
N GLN A 128 -38.66 -17.93 -0.68
CA GLN A 128 -37.77 -17.25 0.27
C GLN A 128 -36.80 -18.24 0.91
N PHE A 129 -35.53 -18.21 0.50
CA PHE A 129 -34.44 -19.06 0.97
C PHE A 129 -33.31 -18.26 1.64
N ALA A 130 -33.55 -16.99 1.99
CA ALA A 130 -32.56 -16.11 2.57
C ALA A 130 -31.90 -16.75 3.81
N ARG A 131 -30.56 -16.74 3.86
CA ARG A 131 -29.74 -17.35 4.93
C ARG A 131 -29.92 -18.86 5.13
N ALA A 132 -30.60 -19.57 4.23
CA ALA A 132 -30.78 -21.02 4.34
C ALA A 132 -29.47 -21.80 4.12
N ASN A 133 -29.32 -22.94 4.80
CA ASN A 133 -28.21 -23.86 4.57
C ASN A 133 -28.57 -24.89 3.49
N LEU A 134 -28.09 -24.66 2.26
CA LEU A 134 -28.32 -25.52 1.10
C LEU A 134 -27.15 -26.49 0.85
N GLY A 135 -26.30 -26.72 1.85
CA GLY A 135 -25.10 -27.53 1.72
C GLY A 135 -25.39 -28.97 1.26
N GLY A 136 -24.81 -29.39 0.15
CA GLY A 136 -25.03 -30.70 -0.45
C GLY A 136 -26.46 -30.94 -0.97
N ALA A 137 -27.31 -29.92 -1.03
CA ALA A 137 -28.66 -30.02 -1.61
C ALA A 137 -28.60 -30.18 -3.13
N VAL A 138 -29.67 -30.73 -3.70
CA VAL A 138 -29.79 -30.95 -5.15
C VAL A 138 -31.10 -30.38 -5.68
N PHE A 139 -31.00 -29.35 -6.52
CA PHE A 139 -32.08 -28.85 -7.35
C PHE A 139 -31.96 -29.48 -8.75
N LEU A 140 -33.05 -30.07 -9.23
CA LEU A 140 -33.13 -30.72 -10.54
C LEU A 140 -34.35 -30.21 -11.28
N SER A 141 -34.14 -29.62 -12.47
CA SER A 141 -35.21 -29.12 -13.34
C SER A 141 -36.16 -28.11 -12.65
N CYS A 142 -35.68 -27.33 -11.68
CA CYS A 142 -36.50 -26.42 -10.89
C CYS A 142 -36.61 -25.03 -11.51
N SER A 143 -37.77 -24.40 -11.37
CA SER A 143 -37.94 -22.96 -11.56
C SER A 143 -37.52 -22.24 -10.28
N LEU A 144 -36.44 -21.45 -10.34
CA LEU A 144 -35.93 -20.64 -9.22
C LEU A 144 -35.99 -19.13 -9.56
N GLN A 145 -36.85 -18.74 -10.51
CA GLN A 145 -37.00 -17.35 -10.92
C GLN A 145 -37.48 -16.47 -9.76
N HIS A 146 -36.87 -15.30 -9.61
CA HIS A 146 -37.13 -14.35 -8.52
C HIS A 146 -37.01 -14.94 -7.10
N VAL A 147 -36.31 -16.07 -6.92
CA VAL A 147 -36.05 -16.63 -5.59
C VAL A 147 -35.07 -15.76 -4.82
N ASN A 148 -35.38 -15.49 -3.56
CA ASN A 148 -34.50 -14.79 -2.64
C ASN A 148 -33.54 -15.79 -1.99
N PHE A 149 -32.27 -15.80 -2.41
CA PHE A 149 -31.21 -16.59 -1.78
C PHE A 149 -30.28 -15.74 -0.89
N GLN A 150 -30.63 -14.49 -0.53
CA GLN A 150 -29.69 -13.56 0.09
C GLN A 150 -29.00 -14.16 1.35
N GLY A 151 -27.67 -14.23 1.34
CA GLY A 151 -26.87 -14.78 2.43
C GLY A 151 -26.96 -16.31 2.62
N ALA A 152 -27.55 -17.06 1.67
CA ALA A 152 -27.65 -18.51 1.73
C ALA A 152 -26.29 -19.20 1.50
N GLN A 153 -26.20 -20.48 1.86
CA GLN A 153 -24.95 -21.25 1.82
C GLN A 153 -25.03 -22.41 0.82
N PHE A 154 -24.43 -22.21 -0.36
CA PHE A 154 -24.32 -23.18 -1.44
C PHE A 154 -22.96 -23.90 -1.37
N VAL A 155 -22.87 -24.92 -0.51
CA VAL A 155 -21.62 -25.66 -0.22
C VAL A 155 -21.75 -27.13 -0.65
N ASN A 156 -21.07 -27.53 -1.71
CA ASN A 156 -21.27 -28.82 -2.41
C ASN A 156 -22.66 -28.99 -3.05
N THR A 157 -23.37 -27.90 -3.33
CA THR A 157 -24.76 -27.91 -3.85
C THR A 157 -24.76 -28.17 -5.36
N ILE A 158 -25.86 -28.73 -5.89
CA ILE A 158 -26.03 -28.96 -7.33
C ILE A 158 -27.30 -28.26 -7.81
N LEU A 159 -27.19 -27.46 -8.87
CA LEU A 159 -28.30 -26.85 -9.59
C LEU A 159 -28.26 -27.35 -11.04
N LYS A 160 -29.12 -28.32 -11.35
CA LYS A 160 -29.12 -29.02 -12.65
C LYS A 160 -30.35 -28.64 -13.48
N ARG A 161 -30.16 -28.06 -14.67
CA ARG A 161 -31.21 -27.61 -15.59
C ARG A 161 -32.25 -26.69 -14.93
N CYS A 162 -31.81 -25.79 -14.05
CA CYS A 162 -32.69 -24.85 -13.36
C CYS A 162 -32.74 -23.50 -14.12
N THR A 163 -33.79 -22.71 -13.91
CA THR A 163 -33.84 -21.29 -14.32
C THR A 163 -33.60 -20.39 -13.11
N LEU A 164 -32.82 -19.32 -13.28
CA LEU A 164 -32.36 -18.43 -12.19
C LEU A 164 -32.79 -16.97 -12.39
N ASP A 165 -33.64 -16.69 -13.38
CA ASP A 165 -33.90 -15.33 -13.87
C ASP A 165 -34.43 -14.41 -12.76
N GLY A 166 -33.72 -13.31 -12.50
CA GLY A 166 -34.07 -12.35 -11.44
C GLY A 166 -33.94 -12.89 -10.00
N ALA A 167 -33.31 -14.04 -9.77
CA ALA A 167 -33.01 -14.53 -8.42
C ALA A 167 -31.93 -13.67 -7.73
N ASP A 168 -32.07 -13.48 -6.41
CA ASP A 168 -31.19 -12.63 -5.61
C ASP A 168 -30.11 -13.44 -4.90
N PHE A 169 -28.86 -13.30 -5.34
CA PHE A 169 -27.69 -13.98 -4.78
C PHE A 169 -26.75 -13.05 -3.98
N ARG A 170 -27.20 -11.87 -3.59
CA ARG A 170 -26.41 -10.97 -2.73
C ARG A 170 -26.01 -11.67 -1.42
N ASP A 171 -24.78 -11.43 -0.95
CA ASP A 171 -24.18 -12.05 0.24
C ASP A 171 -24.08 -13.59 0.20
N THR A 172 -24.47 -14.25 -0.90
CA THR A 172 -24.55 -15.73 -1.00
C THR A 172 -23.17 -16.34 -1.15
N VAL A 173 -22.90 -17.45 -0.44
CA VAL A 173 -21.60 -18.13 -0.47
C VAL A 173 -21.66 -19.41 -1.30
N PHE A 174 -20.89 -19.44 -2.39
CA PHE A 174 -20.70 -20.59 -3.27
C PHE A 174 -19.33 -21.25 -3.06
N ARG A 175 -19.33 -22.54 -2.67
CA ARG A 175 -18.12 -23.37 -2.52
C ARG A 175 -18.36 -24.77 -3.05
N ASN A 176 -17.57 -25.20 -4.04
CA ASN A 176 -17.72 -26.51 -4.71
C ASN A 176 -19.16 -26.80 -5.21
N THR A 177 -19.90 -25.76 -5.60
CA THR A 177 -21.26 -25.87 -6.12
C THR A 177 -21.22 -26.05 -7.64
N ARG A 178 -22.14 -26.83 -8.20
CA ARG A 178 -22.18 -27.14 -9.64
C ARG A 178 -23.46 -26.64 -10.30
N PHE A 179 -23.29 -25.85 -11.36
CA PHE A 179 -24.35 -25.51 -12.31
C PHE A 179 -24.25 -26.47 -13.51
N GLU A 180 -25.21 -27.39 -13.66
CA GLU A 180 -25.19 -28.41 -14.71
C GLU A 180 -26.30 -28.17 -15.73
N GLY A 181 -25.99 -27.45 -16.82
CA GLY A 181 -26.99 -27.02 -17.80
C GLY A 181 -27.97 -25.97 -17.25
N THR A 182 -27.52 -25.18 -16.26
CA THR A 182 -28.22 -24.07 -15.65
C THR A 182 -27.54 -22.78 -16.11
N GLY A 183 -28.28 -21.86 -16.75
CA GLY A 183 -27.72 -20.60 -17.25
C GLY A 183 -27.44 -19.59 -16.15
N LEU A 184 -26.41 -18.75 -16.33
CA LEU A 184 -26.01 -17.68 -15.39
C LEU A 184 -26.21 -16.26 -15.95
N SER A 185 -26.50 -16.13 -17.24
CA SER A 185 -26.80 -14.85 -17.91
C SER A 185 -28.17 -14.30 -17.46
N GLY A 186 -28.32 -12.97 -17.47
CA GLY A 186 -29.52 -12.30 -16.95
C GLY A 186 -29.63 -12.23 -15.42
N VAL A 187 -28.80 -12.98 -14.68
CA VAL A 187 -28.69 -12.91 -13.22
C VAL A 187 -27.67 -11.83 -12.83
N ASP A 188 -27.99 -11.04 -11.81
CA ASP A 188 -27.05 -10.08 -11.23
C ASP A 188 -26.29 -10.70 -10.06
N TRP A 189 -24.97 -10.83 -10.20
CA TRP A 189 -24.10 -11.45 -9.19
C TRP A 189 -23.37 -10.41 -8.31
N CYS A 190 -23.78 -9.14 -8.36
CA CYS A 190 -23.26 -8.09 -7.49
C CYS A 190 -23.28 -8.53 -6.00
N GLY A 191 -22.11 -8.55 -5.35
CA GLY A 191 -21.97 -8.96 -3.95
C GLY A 191 -22.13 -10.46 -3.66
N ALA A 192 -22.30 -11.32 -4.67
CA ALA A 192 -22.21 -12.77 -4.50
C ALA A 192 -20.75 -13.20 -4.21
N CYS A 193 -20.56 -14.31 -3.49
CA CYS A 193 -19.25 -14.78 -3.04
C CYS A 193 -18.91 -16.20 -3.50
N PHE A 194 -18.10 -16.28 -4.55
CA PHE A 194 -17.50 -17.51 -5.07
C PHE A 194 -16.06 -17.64 -4.55
N VAL A 195 -15.68 -18.84 -4.11
CA VAL A 195 -14.31 -19.13 -3.62
C VAL A 195 -13.79 -20.42 -4.26
N ASP A 196 -12.61 -20.33 -4.88
CA ASP A 196 -11.94 -21.39 -5.66
C ASP A 196 -12.87 -22.05 -6.71
N PHE A 197 -13.77 -21.25 -7.30
CA PHE A 197 -14.86 -21.71 -8.17
C PHE A 197 -14.43 -21.91 -9.63
N ASP A 198 -14.97 -22.92 -10.31
CA ASP A 198 -14.67 -23.22 -11.71
C ASP A 198 -15.79 -22.78 -12.66
N PHE A 199 -15.59 -21.66 -13.32
CA PHE A 199 -16.48 -21.16 -14.38
C PHE A 199 -16.08 -21.65 -15.78
N SER A 200 -15.00 -22.44 -15.92
CA SER A 200 -14.38 -22.74 -17.22
C SER A 200 -15.29 -23.48 -18.22
N ALA A 201 -16.33 -24.16 -17.73
CA ALA A 201 -17.29 -24.93 -18.53
C ALA A 201 -18.70 -24.28 -18.57
N LEU A 202 -18.81 -23.00 -18.20
CA LEU A 202 -20.07 -22.26 -18.16
C LEU A 202 -20.07 -21.16 -19.22
N ASP A 203 -21.23 -20.91 -19.82
CA ASP A 203 -21.45 -19.70 -20.61
C ASP A 203 -21.60 -18.51 -19.67
N LEU A 204 -20.76 -17.49 -19.87
CA LEU A 204 -20.72 -16.26 -19.08
C LEU A 204 -20.99 -15.02 -19.94
N ALA A 205 -21.42 -15.18 -21.20
CA ALA A 205 -21.68 -14.06 -22.08
C ALA A 205 -22.59 -13.01 -21.42
N ASP A 206 -22.11 -11.76 -21.41
CA ASP A 206 -22.75 -10.59 -20.78
C ASP A 206 -23.00 -10.65 -19.25
N VAL A 207 -22.54 -11.69 -18.54
CA VAL A 207 -22.74 -11.87 -17.09
C VAL A 207 -22.14 -10.71 -16.29
N ASN A 208 -22.89 -10.25 -15.28
CA ASN A 208 -22.48 -9.16 -14.39
C ASN A 208 -21.91 -9.68 -13.07
N PHE A 209 -20.60 -9.52 -12.88
CA PHE A 209 -19.90 -9.79 -11.62
C PHE A 209 -19.37 -8.51 -10.94
N CYS A 210 -19.86 -7.31 -11.27
CA CYS A 210 -19.39 -6.08 -10.65
C CYS A 210 -19.49 -6.15 -9.11
N GLY A 211 -18.41 -5.89 -8.38
CA GLY A 211 -18.39 -6.02 -6.91
C GLY A 211 -18.58 -7.44 -6.35
N ALA A 212 -18.60 -8.49 -7.18
CA ALA A 212 -18.64 -9.87 -6.70
C ALA A 212 -17.29 -10.30 -6.10
N ARG A 213 -17.29 -11.30 -5.20
CA ARG A 213 -16.08 -11.98 -4.75
C ARG A 213 -15.87 -13.24 -5.58
N LEU A 214 -14.68 -13.36 -6.18
CA LEU A 214 -14.29 -14.38 -7.14
C LEU A 214 -12.89 -14.94 -6.80
N GLU A 215 -12.57 -15.03 -5.51
CA GLU A 215 -11.21 -15.35 -5.04
C GLU A 215 -10.80 -16.75 -5.48
N GLY A 216 -9.64 -16.87 -6.14
CA GLY A 216 -9.13 -18.15 -6.64
C GLY A 216 -9.94 -18.77 -7.79
N ALA A 217 -10.90 -18.05 -8.37
CA ALA A 217 -11.73 -18.57 -9.45
C ALA A 217 -10.94 -18.91 -10.73
N ARG A 218 -11.49 -19.83 -11.53
CA ARG A 218 -10.95 -20.25 -12.83
C ARG A 218 -11.96 -20.00 -13.95
N PHE A 219 -11.45 -19.52 -15.08
CA PHE A 219 -12.23 -19.11 -16.24
C PHE A 219 -11.60 -19.67 -17.52
N SER A 220 -12.39 -19.77 -18.60
CA SER A 220 -11.94 -20.21 -19.92
C SER A 220 -11.95 -19.06 -20.93
N GLN A 221 -11.23 -19.25 -22.04
CA GLN A 221 -11.16 -18.28 -23.11
C GLN A 221 -12.51 -18.04 -23.82
N GLU A 222 -13.38 -19.05 -23.84
CA GLU A 222 -14.66 -18.96 -24.56
C GLU A 222 -15.70 -18.14 -23.78
N GLY A 223 -15.77 -18.31 -22.45
CA GLY A 223 -16.76 -17.60 -21.62
C GLY A 223 -16.40 -16.16 -21.23
N ILE A 224 -15.11 -15.78 -21.23
CA ILE A 224 -14.67 -14.50 -20.62
C ILE A 224 -15.08 -13.22 -21.39
N ALA A 225 -15.61 -13.34 -22.60
CA ALA A 225 -15.98 -12.20 -23.45
C ALA A 225 -17.29 -11.53 -22.99
N GLY A 226 -17.28 -10.20 -22.84
CA GLY A 226 -18.45 -9.41 -22.42
C GLY A 226 -18.77 -9.44 -20.92
N VAL A 227 -18.04 -10.25 -20.14
CA VAL A 227 -18.18 -10.32 -18.68
C VAL A 227 -17.80 -8.99 -18.03
N LYS A 228 -18.63 -8.50 -17.10
CA LYS A 228 -18.44 -7.21 -16.42
C LYS A 228 -17.87 -7.46 -15.03
N PHE A 229 -16.70 -6.89 -14.72
CA PHE A 229 -15.98 -7.15 -13.48
C PHE A 229 -15.80 -5.94 -12.55
N ALA A 230 -16.14 -4.71 -12.95
CA ALA A 230 -15.80 -3.49 -12.20
C ALA A 230 -16.05 -3.60 -10.67
N GLY A 231 -15.01 -3.36 -9.88
CA GLY A 231 -15.01 -3.48 -8.41
C GLY A 231 -14.97 -4.90 -7.85
N ALA A 232 -14.86 -5.95 -8.67
CA ALA A 232 -14.82 -7.34 -8.21
C ALA A 232 -13.52 -7.69 -7.48
N ILE A 233 -13.62 -8.61 -6.53
CA ILE A 233 -12.47 -9.18 -5.82
C ILE A 233 -12.03 -10.44 -6.56
N LEU A 234 -11.05 -10.27 -7.45
CA LEU A 234 -10.39 -11.26 -8.31
C LEU A 234 -9.02 -11.70 -7.75
N ALA A 235 -8.80 -11.52 -6.43
CA ALA A 235 -7.57 -11.93 -5.77
C ALA A 235 -7.29 -13.43 -6.02
N ARG A 236 -6.03 -13.77 -6.29
CA ARG A 236 -5.58 -15.14 -6.66
C ARG A 236 -6.27 -15.77 -7.90
N VAL A 237 -7.06 -15.03 -8.70
CA VAL A 237 -7.65 -15.56 -9.95
C VAL A 237 -6.55 -16.00 -10.93
N SER A 238 -6.83 -16.98 -11.80
CA SER A 238 -5.97 -17.28 -12.94
C SER A 238 -6.65 -16.89 -14.26
N PHE A 239 -6.03 -15.94 -14.95
CA PHE A 239 -6.35 -15.46 -16.30
C PHE A 239 -5.14 -15.62 -17.25
N GLU A 240 -4.25 -16.57 -16.96
CA GLU A 240 -3.04 -16.84 -17.76
C GLU A 240 -3.38 -17.10 -19.24
N GLY A 241 -2.72 -16.37 -20.14
CA GLY A 241 -2.89 -16.46 -21.59
C GLY A 241 -4.23 -15.95 -22.15
N LEU A 242 -5.16 -15.49 -21.30
CA LEU A 242 -6.50 -15.12 -21.77
C LEU A 242 -6.52 -13.77 -22.52
N ASN A 243 -7.37 -13.70 -23.54
CA ASN A 243 -7.81 -12.46 -24.16
C ASN A 243 -8.87 -11.78 -23.26
N LEU A 244 -8.44 -10.70 -22.61
CA LEU A 244 -9.21 -9.81 -21.74
C LEU A 244 -9.34 -8.40 -22.35
N ALA A 245 -9.11 -8.26 -23.66
CA ALA A 245 -9.05 -6.96 -24.32
C ALA A 245 -10.37 -6.18 -24.16
N ARG A 246 -10.25 -4.90 -23.78
CA ARG A 246 -11.38 -3.97 -23.53
C ARG A 246 -12.34 -4.36 -22.40
N ILE A 247 -11.98 -5.29 -21.52
CA ILE A 247 -12.77 -5.57 -20.32
C ILE A 247 -12.61 -4.42 -19.30
N ASP A 248 -13.71 -4.10 -18.62
CA ASP A 248 -13.76 -3.14 -17.52
C ASP A 248 -13.38 -3.83 -16.20
N PHE A 249 -12.18 -3.51 -15.71
CA PHE A 249 -11.61 -3.97 -14.45
C PHE A 249 -11.38 -2.80 -13.46
N ARG A 250 -12.08 -1.68 -13.63
CA ARG A 250 -11.92 -0.51 -12.74
C ARG A 250 -12.16 -0.91 -11.28
N LYS A 251 -11.28 -0.49 -10.38
CA LYS A 251 -11.34 -0.77 -8.93
C LYS A 251 -11.33 -2.27 -8.57
N CYS A 252 -10.99 -3.18 -9.48
CA CYS A 252 -10.88 -4.62 -9.17
C CYS A 252 -9.68 -4.91 -8.27
N ASP A 253 -9.83 -5.86 -7.35
CA ASP A 253 -8.71 -6.42 -6.59
C ASP A 253 -8.14 -7.64 -7.32
N PHE A 254 -6.92 -7.50 -7.83
CA PHE A 254 -6.12 -8.54 -8.49
C PHE A 254 -4.96 -9.02 -7.60
N THR A 255 -5.03 -8.83 -6.28
CA THR A 255 -3.94 -9.18 -5.36
C THR A 255 -3.51 -10.64 -5.55
N ARG A 256 -2.23 -10.83 -5.89
CA ARG A 256 -1.61 -12.15 -6.19
C ARG A 256 -2.29 -12.94 -7.32
N ALA A 257 -3.02 -12.28 -8.22
CA ALA A 257 -3.59 -12.90 -9.42
C ALA A 257 -2.50 -13.33 -10.43
N ASN A 258 -2.83 -14.31 -11.27
CA ASN A 258 -2.00 -14.75 -12.38
C ASN A 258 -2.58 -14.25 -13.72
N LEU A 259 -1.90 -13.27 -14.32
CA LEU A 259 -2.25 -12.57 -15.56
C LEU A 259 -1.13 -12.78 -16.62
N ALA A 260 -0.29 -13.81 -16.46
CA ALA A 260 0.86 -14.01 -17.34
C ALA A 260 0.43 -14.26 -18.79
N GLY A 261 1.08 -13.60 -19.74
CA GLY A 261 0.73 -13.67 -21.16
C GLY A 261 -0.69 -13.16 -21.51
N ALA A 262 -1.45 -12.59 -20.57
CA ALA A 262 -2.80 -12.13 -20.83
C ALA A 262 -2.79 -10.93 -21.78
N ASN A 263 -3.76 -10.90 -22.69
CA ASN A 263 -4.00 -9.78 -23.59
C ASN A 263 -5.00 -8.83 -22.92
N LEU A 264 -4.49 -7.76 -22.32
CA LEU A 264 -5.22 -6.69 -21.62
C LEU A 264 -5.39 -5.45 -22.51
N ARG A 265 -5.30 -5.60 -23.84
CA ARG A 265 -5.25 -4.46 -24.78
C ARG A 265 -6.52 -3.60 -24.69
N GLY A 266 -6.34 -2.32 -24.39
CA GLY A 266 -7.46 -1.39 -24.22
C GLY A 266 -8.39 -1.68 -23.03
N ALA A 267 -8.00 -2.55 -22.08
CA ALA A 267 -8.74 -2.75 -20.84
C ALA A 267 -8.65 -1.53 -19.92
N ASP A 268 -9.63 -1.36 -19.03
CA ASP A 268 -9.60 -0.30 -18.01
C ASP A 268 -9.30 -0.90 -16.64
N LEU A 269 -8.08 -0.66 -16.16
CA LEU A 269 -7.53 -1.06 -14.86
C LEU A 269 -7.45 0.14 -13.90
N SER A 270 -8.16 1.24 -14.16
CA SER A 270 -8.09 2.43 -13.30
C SER A 270 -8.49 2.10 -11.86
N GLU A 271 -7.68 2.55 -10.90
CA GLU A 271 -7.80 2.26 -9.46
C GLU A 271 -7.75 0.77 -9.08
N ALA A 272 -7.37 -0.15 -9.99
CA ALA A 272 -7.27 -1.58 -9.69
C ALA A 272 -6.05 -1.93 -8.81
N ASP A 273 -6.17 -2.98 -8.00
CA ASP A 273 -5.12 -3.48 -7.12
C ASP A 273 -4.43 -4.72 -7.69
N CYS A 274 -3.43 -4.51 -8.53
CA CYS A 274 -2.55 -5.56 -9.07
C CYS A 274 -1.38 -5.92 -8.12
N SER A 275 -1.49 -5.65 -6.80
CA SER A 275 -0.38 -5.87 -5.86
C SER A 275 0.08 -7.33 -5.81
N SER A 276 1.39 -7.55 -5.98
CA SER A 276 2.01 -8.89 -6.10
C SER A 276 1.43 -9.79 -7.21
N ALA A 277 0.69 -9.24 -8.18
CA ALA A 277 0.16 -10.02 -9.31
C ALA A 277 1.27 -10.36 -10.33
N ASN A 278 1.08 -11.43 -11.08
CA ASN A 278 2.00 -11.85 -12.15
C ASN A 278 1.47 -11.40 -13.52
N LEU A 279 2.02 -10.31 -14.07
CA LEU A 279 1.74 -9.80 -15.42
C LEU A 279 2.90 -10.09 -16.40
N SER A 280 3.70 -11.13 -16.14
CA SER A 280 4.84 -11.50 -16.99
C SER A 280 4.38 -11.76 -18.42
N GLN A 281 5.03 -11.14 -19.41
CA GLN A 281 4.66 -11.22 -20.85
C GLN A 281 3.23 -10.74 -21.22
N ALA A 282 2.48 -10.11 -20.30
CA ALA A 282 1.16 -9.56 -20.63
C ALA A 282 1.24 -8.38 -21.62
N ASP A 283 0.24 -8.23 -22.49
CA ASP A 283 0.11 -7.10 -23.41
C ASP A 283 -0.98 -6.13 -22.93
N LEU A 284 -0.56 -4.99 -22.39
CA LEU A 284 -1.42 -3.92 -21.91
C LEU A 284 -1.61 -2.81 -22.96
N THR A 285 -1.27 -3.03 -24.25
CA THR A 285 -1.26 -1.93 -25.26
C THR A 285 -2.58 -1.16 -25.30
N GLY A 286 -2.53 0.15 -25.08
CA GLY A 286 -3.69 1.06 -25.08
C GLY A 286 -4.58 0.99 -23.83
N ALA A 287 -4.19 0.26 -22.79
CA ALA A 287 -4.95 0.16 -21.54
C ALA A 287 -4.90 1.47 -20.72
N THR A 288 -5.90 1.69 -19.88
CA THR A 288 -5.88 2.75 -18.85
C THR A 288 -5.61 2.12 -17.50
N ALA A 289 -4.70 2.69 -16.70
CA ALA A 289 -4.29 2.16 -15.40
C ALA A 289 -3.99 3.29 -14.39
N ARG A 290 -4.77 4.38 -14.46
CA ARG A 290 -4.62 5.56 -13.61
C ARG A 290 -4.85 5.20 -12.14
N GLY A 291 -3.95 5.62 -11.25
CA GLY A 291 -4.05 5.32 -9.82
C GLY A 291 -4.05 3.84 -9.45
N ALA A 292 -3.75 2.94 -10.39
CA ALA A 292 -3.67 1.50 -10.13
C ALA A 292 -2.45 1.15 -9.25
N ARG A 293 -2.54 0.08 -8.47
CA ARG A 293 -1.47 -0.37 -7.57
C ARG A 293 -0.85 -1.67 -8.11
N PHE A 294 0.31 -1.56 -8.74
CA PHE A 294 1.16 -2.65 -9.20
C PHE A 294 2.29 -2.98 -8.19
N ARG A 295 2.08 -2.68 -6.90
CA ARG A 295 3.14 -2.81 -5.89
C ARG A 295 3.66 -4.24 -5.79
N ALA A 296 4.97 -4.41 -5.95
CA ALA A 296 5.65 -5.71 -6.04
C ALA A 296 5.11 -6.66 -7.13
N ALA A 297 4.41 -6.16 -8.16
CA ALA A 297 3.92 -6.97 -9.27
C ALA A 297 5.06 -7.45 -10.18
N VAL A 298 4.89 -8.64 -10.76
CA VAL A 298 5.88 -9.25 -11.67
C VAL A 298 5.48 -8.98 -13.11
N CYS A 299 5.97 -7.88 -13.67
CA CYS A 299 5.66 -7.39 -15.02
C CYS A 299 6.78 -7.73 -16.03
N ARG A 300 7.49 -8.85 -15.84
CA ARG A 300 8.71 -9.22 -16.58
C ARG A 300 8.44 -9.35 -18.08
N GLY A 301 9.10 -8.51 -18.87
CA GLY A 301 8.92 -8.45 -20.32
C GLY A 301 7.48 -8.21 -20.79
N SER A 302 6.65 -7.58 -19.95
CA SER A 302 5.32 -7.10 -20.36
C SER A 302 5.42 -5.99 -21.41
N ARG A 303 4.35 -5.82 -22.19
CA ARG A 303 4.22 -4.77 -23.20
C ARG A 303 3.28 -3.68 -22.67
N ILE A 304 3.85 -2.51 -22.38
CA ILE A 304 3.19 -1.34 -21.79
C ILE A 304 3.28 -0.18 -22.79
N VAL A 305 2.52 -0.30 -23.88
CA VAL A 305 2.57 0.65 -25.01
C VAL A 305 1.28 1.47 -25.10
N GLU A 306 1.35 2.79 -25.24
CA GLU A 306 0.17 3.69 -25.24
C GLU A 306 -0.65 3.59 -23.93
N VAL A 307 -0.01 3.32 -22.78
CA VAL A 307 -0.71 3.10 -21.49
C VAL A 307 -0.69 4.36 -20.63
N ASP A 308 -1.83 4.69 -20.02
CA ASP A 308 -1.92 5.74 -19.02
C ASP A 308 -1.79 5.19 -17.59
N LEU A 309 -0.57 5.24 -17.06
CA LEU A 309 -0.16 4.88 -15.70
C LEU A 309 -0.05 6.11 -14.78
N THR A 310 -0.67 7.25 -15.13
CA THR A 310 -0.57 8.50 -14.36
C THR A 310 -1.02 8.29 -12.90
N GLY A 311 -0.16 8.67 -11.95
CA GLY A 311 -0.40 8.52 -10.51
C GLY A 311 -0.51 7.08 -9.98
N SER A 312 -0.10 6.07 -10.77
CA SER A 312 -0.07 4.67 -10.30
C SER A 312 1.09 4.38 -9.33
N ASP A 313 0.94 3.33 -8.52
CA ASP A 313 2.00 2.83 -7.63
C ASP A 313 2.59 1.53 -8.21
N LEU A 314 3.76 1.64 -8.84
CA LEU A 314 4.56 0.50 -9.30
C LEU A 314 5.68 0.14 -8.30
N SER A 315 5.68 0.65 -7.07
CA SER A 315 6.81 0.47 -6.14
C SER A 315 7.18 -1.01 -5.95
N GLN A 316 8.47 -1.32 -5.98
CA GLN A 316 9.04 -2.67 -5.87
C GLN A 316 8.65 -3.63 -7.03
N ALA A 317 7.98 -3.16 -8.09
CA ALA A 317 7.62 -3.98 -9.24
C ALA A 317 8.83 -4.45 -10.07
N ASN A 318 8.65 -5.58 -10.76
CA ASN A 318 9.69 -6.21 -11.57
C ASN A 318 9.37 -6.06 -13.07
N LEU A 319 9.86 -4.95 -13.65
CA LEU A 319 9.74 -4.59 -15.07
C LEU A 319 10.98 -5.01 -15.90
N PHE A 320 11.71 -6.04 -15.45
CA PHE A 320 12.90 -6.56 -16.16
C PHE A 320 12.58 -6.86 -17.63
N LYS A 321 13.32 -6.23 -18.55
CA LYS A 321 13.11 -6.29 -20.01
C LYS A 321 11.70 -5.94 -20.50
N ALA A 322 10.89 -5.21 -19.73
CA ALA A 322 9.60 -4.70 -20.21
C ALA A 322 9.78 -3.73 -21.40
N VAL A 323 8.77 -3.65 -22.26
CA VAL A 323 8.71 -2.71 -23.38
C VAL A 323 7.67 -1.65 -23.05
N ILE A 324 8.14 -0.48 -22.63
CA ILE A 324 7.33 0.65 -22.19
C ILE A 324 7.47 1.75 -23.25
N GLN A 325 6.42 2.03 -24.04
CA GLN A 325 6.54 2.96 -25.17
C GLN A 325 5.33 3.89 -25.31
N ARG A 326 5.55 5.20 -25.49
CA ARG A 326 4.48 6.20 -25.66
C ARG A 326 3.45 6.20 -24.52
N SER A 327 3.93 5.94 -23.30
CA SER A 327 3.11 5.75 -22.09
C SER A 327 3.31 6.88 -21.07
N SER A 328 2.28 7.19 -20.28
CA SER A 328 2.33 8.24 -19.24
C SER A 328 2.53 7.61 -17.86
N LEU A 329 3.68 7.86 -17.23
CA LEU A 329 3.99 7.52 -15.84
C LEU A 329 4.11 8.81 -14.98
N LYS A 330 3.44 9.89 -15.40
CA LYS A 330 3.46 11.19 -14.71
C LYS A 330 3.05 11.04 -13.25
N SER A 331 3.88 11.56 -12.35
CA SER A 331 3.70 11.48 -10.89
C SER A 331 3.47 10.05 -10.35
N ALA A 332 3.87 9.00 -11.08
CA ALA A 332 3.79 7.63 -10.60
C ALA A 332 4.85 7.36 -9.53
N ALA A 333 4.53 6.49 -8.57
CA ALA A 333 5.53 5.93 -7.66
C ALA A 333 6.20 4.73 -8.34
N VAL A 334 7.50 4.83 -8.56
CA VAL A 334 8.33 3.84 -9.29
C VAL A 334 9.55 3.48 -8.41
N LYS A 335 9.38 3.56 -7.08
CA LYS A 335 10.43 3.35 -6.09
C LYS A 335 10.89 1.90 -6.07
N GLU A 336 12.20 1.66 -5.94
CA GLU A 336 12.80 0.33 -5.81
C GLU A 336 12.44 -0.63 -6.97
N VAL A 337 12.03 -0.09 -8.13
CA VAL A 337 11.60 -0.88 -9.30
C VAL A 337 12.80 -1.44 -10.05
N ASN A 338 12.70 -2.71 -10.47
CA ASN A 338 13.65 -3.34 -11.36
C ASN A 338 13.27 -3.10 -12.82
N LEU A 339 13.90 -2.11 -13.46
CA LEU A 339 13.80 -1.77 -14.88
C LEU A 339 14.97 -2.32 -15.72
N ARG A 340 15.81 -3.20 -15.18
CA ARG A 340 17.03 -3.69 -15.86
C ARG A 340 16.73 -4.23 -17.26
N GLY A 341 17.45 -3.70 -18.25
CA GLY A 341 17.30 -4.07 -19.66
C GLY A 341 15.94 -3.72 -20.29
N ALA A 342 15.11 -2.89 -19.66
CA ALA A 342 13.85 -2.42 -20.23
C ALA A 342 14.07 -1.43 -21.39
N GLN A 343 13.10 -1.36 -22.28
CA GLN A 343 13.01 -0.35 -23.34
C GLN A 343 11.97 0.68 -22.91
N VAL A 344 12.37 1.95 -22.77
CA VAL A 344 11.54 3.07 -22.35
C VAL A 344 11.67 4.16 -23.43
N ASP A 345 10.78 4.14 -24.41
CA ASP A 345 10.83 5.08 -25.55
C ASP A 345 9.59 6.00 -25.54
N GLU A 346 9.76 7.30 -25.79
CA GLU A 346 8.65 8.28 -25.92
C GLU A 346 7.72 8.38 -24.69
N CYS A 347 8.20 8.01 -23.50
CA CYS A 347 7.39 8.02 -22.27
C CYS A 347 7.55 9.33 -21.47
N SER A 348 6.49 9.75 -20.77
CA SER A 348 6.57 10.86 -19.81
C SER A 348 6.52 10.34 -18.38
N LEU A 349 7.64 10.50 -17.69
CA LEU A 349 7.91 10.20 -16.28
C LEU A 349 8.04 11.51 -15.47
N ARG A 350 7.47 12.63 -15.95
CA ARG A 350 7.58 13.95 -15.31
C ARG A 350 7.09 13.90 -13.86
N GLY A 351 7.94 14.34 -12.94
CA GLY A 351 7.69 14.27 -11.49
C GLY A 351 7.50 12.86 -10.91
N ALA A 352 7.85 11.80 -11.64
CA ALA A 352 7.79 10.43 -11.12
C ALA A 352 8.86 10.17 -10.06
N ASP A 353 8.57 9.26 -9.13
CA ASP A 353 9.45 8.95 -8.00
C ASP A 353 10.13 7.59 -8.20
N LEU A 354 11.32 7.60 -8.80
CA LEU A 354 12.17 6.43 -9.09
C LEU A 354 13.19 6.15 -7.96
N GLU A 355 12.96 6.61 -6.72
CA GLU A 355 13.94 6.44 -5.63
C GLU A 355 14.35 4.97 -5.45
N GLY A 356 15.66 4.68 -5.54
CA GLY A 356 16.21 3.33 -5.41
C GLY A 356 15.93 2.38 -6.58
N ALA A 357 15.33 2.84 -7.69
CA ALA A 357 15.10 2.00 -8.86
C ALA A 357 16.41 1.58 -9.55
N ASP A 358 16.40 0.39 -10.16
CA ASP A 358 17.53 -0.15 -10.92
C ASP A 358 17.21 -0.18 -12.41
N VAL A 359 17.87 0.69 -13.17
CA VAL A 359 17.70 0.89 -14.61
C VAL A 359 18.91 0.35 -15.40
N SER A 360 19.72 -0.54 -14.82
CA SER A 360 20.97 -1.00 -15.44
C SER A 360 20.73 -1.67 -16.81
N GLY A 361 21.46 -1.22 -17.82
CA GLY A 361 21.31 -1.66 -19.21
C GLY A 361 19.97 -1.33 -19.87
N ALA A 362 19.10 -0.53 -19.23
CA ALA A 362 17.88 -0.03 -19.86
C ALA A 362 18.18 1.04 -20.91
N GLN A 363 17.18 1.33 -21.75
CA GLN A 363 17.25 2.39 -22.75
C GLN A 363 16.12 3.40 -22.51
N PHE A 364 16.47 4.67 -22.34
CA PHE A 364 15.56 5.80 -22.32
C PHE A 364 15.78 6.64 -23.58
N LYS A 365 14.76 6.77 -24.43
CA LYS A 365 14.82 7.58 -25.66
C LYS A 365 13.63 8.52 -25.78
N ARG A 366 13.86 9.78 -26.13
CA ARG A 366 12.79 10.79 -26.32
C ARG A 366 11.80 10.85 -25.14
N CYS A 367 12.29 10.61 -23.92
CA CYS A 367 11.48 10.59 -22.71
C CYS A 367 11.51 11.94 -21.98
N ASP A 368 10.40 12.25 -21.32
CA ASP A 368 10.23 13.41 -20.45
C ASP A 368 10.40 12.96 -18.99
N LEU A 369 11.56 13.28 -18.40
CA LEU A 369 11.97 12.94 -17.03
C LEU A 369 12.07 14.20 -16.15
N GLU A 370 11.50 15.33 -16.58
CA GLU A 370 11.65 16.61 -15.88
C GLU A 370 11.13 16.53 -14.44
N GLY A 371 11.91 17.03 -13.47
CA GLY A 371 11.55 16.96 -12.05
C GLY A 371 11.45 15.55 -11.46
N ALA A 372 11.88 14.51 -12.18
CA ALA A 372 11.84 13.13 -11.67
C ALA A 372 12.89 12.91 -10.57
N LYS A 373 12.55 12.06 -9.60
CA LYS A 373 13.43 11.72 -8.48
C LYS A 373 14.12 10.39 -8.75
N LEU A 374 15.39 10.44 -9.12
CA LEU A 374 16.27 9.30 -9.37
C LEU A 374 17.30 9.11 -8.22
N ASN A 375 16.94 9.55 -7.02
CA ASN A 375 17.74 9.41 -5.81
C ASN A 375 18.09 7.95 -5.53
N ARG A 376 19.37 7.67 -5.21
CA ARG A 376 19.89 6.30 -4.97
C ARG A 376 19.65 5.30 -6.11
N THR A 377 19.31 5.75 -7.32
CA THR A 377 19.10 4.82 -8.46
C THR A 377 20.40 4.13 -8.85
N VAL A 378 20.26 2.93 -9.43
CA VAL A 378 21.37 2.16 -10.01
C VAL A 378 21.30 2.28 -11.52
N VAL A 379 22.29 2.98 -12.10
CA VAL A 379 22.35 3.38 -13.51
C VAL A 379 23.69 2.90 -14.07
N ILE A 380 23.74 1.62 -14.44
CA ILE A 380 24.96 0.98 -14.96
C ILE A 380 24.75 0.63 -16.43
N GLY A 381 25.56 1.21 -17.33
CA GLY A 381 25.46 0.98 -18.78
C GLY A 381 24.11 1.40 -19.40
N THR A 382 23.36 2.29 -18.73
CA THR A 382 22.04 2.75 -19.14
C THR A 382 22.16 3.79 -20.26
N THR A 383 21.43 3.61 -21.35
CA THR A 383 21.37 4.60 -22.44
C THR A 383 20.31 5.66 -22.13
N ILE A 384 20.68 6.94 -22.19
CA ILE A 384 19.75 8.08 -22.15
C ILE A 384 20.04 8.95 -23.37
N ALA A 385 19.06 9.12 -24.26
CA ALA A 385 19.21 9.88 -25.50
C ALA A 385 17.95 10.71 -25.82
N GLU A 386 18.12 11.94 -26.30
CA GLU A 386 17.01 12.84 -26.69
C GLU A 386 15.99 13.10 -25.56
N CYS A 387 16.36 12.89 -24.29
CA CYS A 387 15.45 13.00 -23.15
C CYS A 387 15.50 14.39 -22.49
N ALA A 388 14.34 14.90 -22.08
CA ALA A 388 14.26 16.08 -21.22
C ALA A 388 14.52 15.64 -19.76
N VAL A 389 15.62 16.08 -19.17
CA VAL A 389 16.13 15.60 -17.87
C VAL A 389 16.44 16.74 -16.89
N LYS A 390 15.88 17.93 -17.10
CA LYS A 390 16.04 19.12 -16.24
C LYS A 390 15.47 18.90 -14.84
N GLU A 391 16.04 19.61 -13.87
CA GLU A 391 15.57 19.65 -12.47
C GLU A 391 15.44 18.25 -11.84
N THR A 392 16.26 17.29 -12.29
CA THR A 392 16.21 15.89 -11.81
C THR A 392 17.07 15.70 -10.56
N ALA A 393 16.55 14.93 -9.61
CA ALA A 393 17.28 14.61 -8.38
C ALA A 393 18.00 13.26 -8.51
N TRP A 394 19.32 13.25 -8.46
CA TRP A 394 20.22 12.09 -8.56
C TRP A 394 21.00 11.86 -7.25
N GLN A 395 20.46 12.33 -6.13
CA GLN A 395 21.16 12.36 -4.85
C GLN A 395 21.58 10.95 -4.46
N ARG A 396 22.90 10.73 -4.31
CA ARG A 396 23.52 9.43 -4.00
C ARG A 396 23.25 8.32 -5.04
N ALA A 397 22.92 8.66 -6.29
CA ALA A 397 22.79 7.69 -7.38
C ALA A 397 24.13 7.05 -7.75
N LEU A 398 24.07 5.84 -8.32
CA LEU A 398 25.21 5.07 -8.82
C LEU A 398 25.22 5.11 -10.34
N LEU A 399 25.94 6.07 -10.92
CA LEU A 399 26.02 6.36 -12.34
C LEU A 399 27.34 5.81 -12.91
N LYS A 400 27.34 4.56 -13.39
CA LYS A 400 28.55 3.87 -13.88
C LYS A 400 28.43 3.48 -15.35
N GLU A 401 29.56 3.50 -16.05
CA GLU A 401 29.63 3.22 -17.49
C GLU A 401 28.71 4.15 -18.32
N ILE A 402 28.31 5.30 -17.76
CA ILE A 402 27.39 6.23 -18.41
C ILE A 402 28.09 6.99 -19.55
N LYS A 403 27.39 7.08 -20.67
CA LYS A 403 27.80 7.85 -21.85
C LYS A 403 26.65 8.77 -22.23
N TRP A 404 26.74 10.04 -21.83
CA TRP A 404 25.69 11.02 -22.02
C TRP A 404 26.16 12.11 -22.99
N GLN A 405 25.32 12.38 -23.99
CA GLN A 405 25.62 13.30 -25.07
C GLN A 405 24.39 14.12 -25.44
N ASP A 406 24.59 15.42 -25.68
CA ASP A 406 23.54 16.37 -26.06
C ASP A 406 22.34 16.40 -25.08
N LEU A 407 22.62 16.33 -23.77
CA LEU A 407 21.60 16.37 -22.69
C LEU A 407 21.59 17.72 -21.95
N ASP A 408 20.39 18.15 -21.56
CA ASP A 408 20.16 19.34 -20.75
C ASP A 408 19.67 18.94 -19.34
N LEU A 409 20.62 18.87 -18.41
CA LEU A 409 20.49 18.54 -16.99
C LEU A 409 20.53 19.80 -16.11
N ALA A 410 20.18 20.98 -16.65
CA ALA A 410 20.16 22.23 -15.88
C ALA A 410 19.29 22.11 -14.61
N GLY A 411 19.75 22.69 -13.50
CA GLY A 411 19.08 22.63 -12.19
C GLY A 411 19.00 21.26 -11.53
N SER A 412 19.72 20.24 -12.02
CA SER A 412 19.69 18.88 -11.46
C SER A 412 20.62 18.74 -10.25
N ASP A 413 20.31 17.82 -9.33
CA ASP A 413 21.04 17.64 -8.07
C ASP A 413 21.74 16.27 -8.02
N PHE A 414 23.07 16.27 -8.12
CA PHE A 414 23.97 15.12 -8.05
C PHE A 414 24.67 14.98 -6.69
N TYR A 415 24.10 15.51 -5.59
CA TYR A 415 24.71 15.46 -4.25
C TYR A 415 25.17 14.03 -3.86
N ARG A 416 26.48 13.86 -3.65
CA ARG A 416 27.15 12.56 -3.39
C ARG A 416 26.86 11.47 -4.43
N ALA A 417 26.52 11.81 -5.68
CA ALA A 417 26.40 10.83 -6.75
C ALA A 417 27.78 10.20 -7.07
N ASN A 418 27.80 8.92 -7.41
CA ASN A 418 28.99 8.27 -7.97
C ASN A 418 28.89 8.35 -9.49
N MET A 419 29.85 9.04 -10.12
CA MET A 419 29.98 9.29 -11.56
C MET A 419 31.39 8.92 -12.05
N MET A 420 32.02 7.92 -11.40
CA MET A 420 33.36 7.47 -11.77
C MET A 420 33.40 6.97 -13.21
N GLU A 421 34.43 7.37 -13.96
CA GLU A 421 34.64 7.01 -15.36
C GLU A 421 33.48 7.41 -16.31
N ALA A 422 32.61 8.34 -15.88
CA ALA A 422 31.52 8.87 -16.70
C ALA A 422 32.03 9.60 -17.95
N GLN A 423 31.33 9.45 -19.07
CA GLN A 423 31.65 10.13 -20.33
C GLN A 423 30.52 11.11 -20.68
N LEU A 424 30.79 12.41 -20.52
CA LEU A 424 29.85 13.50 -20.70
C LEU A 424 30.34 14.40 -21.86
N ALA A 425 29.55 14.53 -22.92
CA ALA A 425 29.91 15.34 -24.10
C ALA A 425 28.77 16.29 -24.50
N ARG A 426 29.03 17.60 -24.54
CA ARG A 426 28.01 18.64 -24.81
C ARG A 426 26.81 18.54 -23.85
N VAL A 427 27.10 18.40 -22.56
CA VAL A 427 26.08 18.27 -21.50
C VAL A 427 25.93 19.59 -20.74
N ARG A 428 24.70 20.09 -20.66
CA ARG A 428 24.39 21.31 -19.89
C ARG A 428 24.04 20.95 -18.45
N LEU A 429 24.81 21.48 -17.50
CA LEU A 429 24.67 21.32 -16.05
C LEU A 429 24.53 22.71 -15.36
N ALA A 430 23.98 23.68 -16.08
CA ALA A 430 23.83 25.06 -15.61
C ALA A 430 22.96 25.11 -14.34
N GLY A 431 23.48 25.70 -13.26
CA GLY A 431 22.81 25.74 -11.95
C GLY A 431 22.61 24.37 -11.29
N ALA A 432 23.31 23.32 -11.73
CA ALA A 432 23.26 22.01 -11.10
C ALA A 432 24.10 21.98 -9.80
N THR A 433 23.72 21.13 -8.85
CA THR A 433 24.51 20.83 -7.65
C THR A 433 25.28 19.53 -7.86
N LEU A 434 26.60 19.56 -7.73
CA LEU A 434 27.49 18.40 -7.85
C LEU A 434 28.20 18.06 -6.53
N ASP A 435 27.82 18.73 -5.44
CA ASP A 435 28.50 18.68 -4.15
C ASP A 435 28.79 17.25 -3.65
N LEU A 436 30.04 17.01 -3.28
CA LEU A 436 30.59 15.72 -2.84
C LEU A 436 30.47 14.56 -3.85
N ALA A 437 30.22 14.83 -5.15
CA ALA A 437 30.19 13.80 -6.19
C ALA A 437 31.58 13.17 -6.44
N ASP A 438 31.57 11.91 -6.89
CA ASP A 438 32.75 11.13 -7.27
C ASP A 438 32.88 11.11 -8.81
N LEU A 439 33.68 11.99 -9.40
CA LEU A 439 33.86 12.15 -10.86
C LEU A 439 35.21 11.61 -11.37
N ARG A 440 35.86 10.76 -10.57
CA ARG A 440 37.24 10.34 -10.80
C ARG A 440 37.39 9.52 -12.06
N GLY A 441 38.41 9.84 -12.86
CA GLY A 441 38.63 9.26 -14.19
C GLY A 441 37.54 9.57 -15.23
N ALA A 442 36.58 10.45 -14.94
CA ALA A 442 35.56 10.87 -15.90
C ALA A 442 36.16 11.71 -17.05
N VAL A 443 35.37 11.89 -18.10
CA VAL A 443 35.67 12.74 -19.25
C VAL A 443 34.50 13.69 -19.46
N LEU A 444 34.75 14.99 -19.31
CA LEU A 444 33.81 16.07 -19.59
C LEU A 444 34.34 16.87 -20.77
N GLU A 445 33.60 16.85 -21.88
CA GLU A 445 33.88 17.64 -23.09
C GLU A 445 32.70 18.58 -23.39
N ASP A 446 32.96 19.86 -23.68
CA ASP A 446 31.94 20.88 -24.00
C ASP A 446 30.81 20.99 -22.95
N CYS A 447 31.12 20.75 -21.68
CA CYS A 447 30.11 20.72 -20.61
C CYS A 447 29.89 22.12 -19.98
N ASP A 448 28.64 22.51 -19.76
CA ASP A 448 28.26 23.84 -19.27
C ASP A 448 27.80 23.81 -17.81
N LEU A 449 28.73 24.05 -16.88
CA LEU A 449 28.55 24.06 -15.42
C LEU A 449 28.30 25.46 -14.82
N ARG A 450 27.94 26.45 -15.66
CA ARG A 450 27.72 27.84 -15.21
C ARG A 450 26.76 27.94 -14.02
N ASP A 451 27.02 28.87 -13.10
CA ASP A 451 26.21 29.12 -11.90
C ASP A 451 25.96 27.89 -10.99
N GLY A 452 26.68 26.77 -11.21
CA GLY A 452 26.52 25.52 -10.49
C GLY A 452 27.24 25.47 -9.13
N GLN A 453 26.95 24.44 -8.35
CA GLN A 453 27.62 24.16 -7.06
C GLN A 453 28.58 22.98 -7.22
N VAL A 454 29.84 23.20 -6.88
CA VAL A 454 30.96 22.27 -7.04
C VAL A 454 31.79 22.31 -5.76
N VAL A 455 31.19 21.90 -4.64
CA VAL A 455 31.82 21.85 -3.32
C VAL A 455 32.28 20.43 -2.98
N GLY A 456 33.57 20.24 -2.67
CA GLY A 456 34.10 18.94 -2.24
C GLY A 456 34.05 17.82 -3.29
N VAL A 457 34.05 18.19 -4.58
CA VAL A 457 33.92 17.26 -5.71
C VAL A 457 35.26 16.62 -6.04
N ARG A 458 35.28 15.31 -6.30
CA ARG A 458 36.51 14.57 -6.60
C ARG A 458 36.68 14.39 -8.10
N PHE A 459 37.52 15.25 -8.70
CA PHE A 459 37.97 15.23 -10.09
C PHE A 459 39.34 14.53 -10.26
N GLU A 460 39.73 13.63 -9.34
CA GLU A 460 41.01 12.90 -9.42
C GLU A 460 41.15 12.21 -10.79
N ASN A 461 42.20 12.54 -11.54
CA ASN A 461 42.48 12.04 -12.90
C ASN A 461 41.38 12.29 -13.96
N THR A 462 40.48 13.27 -13.75
CA THR A 462 39.41 13.62 -14.69
C THR A 462 39.93 14.43 -15.89
N GLN A 463 39.36 14.22 -17.08
CA GLN A 463 39.60 15.06 -18.26
C GLN A 463 38.52 16.13 -18.36
N LEU A 464 38.91 17.41 -18.36
CA LEU A 464 38.01 18.58 -18.37
C LEU A 464 38.36 19.47 -19.57
N THR A 465 37.70 19.23 -20.71
CA THR A 465 37.99 19.89 -21.99
C THR A 465 36.84 20.84 -22.38
N ARG A 466 37.14 22.14 -22.56
CA ARG A 466 36.17 23.18 -22.92
C ARG A 466 34.97 23.25 -21.95
N VAL A 467 35.23 23.01 -20.67
CA VAL A 467 34.21 23.03 -19.60
C VAL A 467 34.01 24.46 -19.10
N ASN A 468 32.76 24.91 -19.03
CA ASN A 468 32.40 26.25 -18.57
C ASN A 468 32.01 26.26 -17.09
N PHE A 469 32.82 26.88 -16.24
CA PHE A 469 32.54 27.12 -14.82
C PHE A 469 32.09 28.57 -14.53
N GLN A 470 31.69 29.37 -15.53
CA GLN A 470 31.28 30.77 -15.34
C GLN A 470 30.32 30.97 -14.16
N GLY A 471 30.71 31.77 -13.17
CA GLY A 471 29.90 32.07 -11.98
C GLY A 471 29.62 30.89 -11.03
N ALA A 472 30.22 29.71 -11.25
CA ALA A 472 30.04 28.55 -10.40
C ALA A 472 30.74 28.70 -9.04
N LEU A 473 30.15 28.12 -8.00
CA LEU A 473 30.74 27.97 -6.67
C LEU A 473 31.69 26.77 -6.68
N VAL A 474 33.00 26.99 -6.78
CA VAL A 474 34.01 25.92 -6.87
C VAL A 474 34.99 26.03 -5.71
N ARG A 475 34.90 25.10 -4.75
CA ARG A 475 35.75 25.06 -3.55
C ARG A 475 35.91 23.66 -2.99
N GLU A 476 36.91 23.45 -2.13
CA GLU A 476 37.20 22.21 -1.40
C GLU A 476 37.36 20.96 -2.30
N SER A 477 37.46 21.13 -3.63
CA SER A 477 37.36 20.08 -4.63
C SER A 477 38.74 19.60 -5.08
N ASP A 478 38.88 18.31 -5.36
CA ASP A 478 40.17 17.69 -5.68
C ASP A 478 40.36 17.46 -7.18
N PHE A 479 41.24 18.25 -7.78
CA PHE A 479 41.67 18.15 -9.18
C PHE A 479 43.01 17.42 -9.34
N THR A 480 43.44 16.62 -8.35
CA THR A 480 44.73 15.90 -8.41
C THR A 480 44.83 15.00 -9.64
N GLY A 481 45.76 15.34 -10.55
CA GLY A 481 45.96 14.64 -11.81
C GLY A 481 44.94 14.96 -12.90
N ALA A 482 44.03 15.92 -12.70
CA ALA A 482 43.05 16.32 -13.70
C ALA A 482 43.72 17.00 -14.91
N ALA A 483 43.30 16.62 -16.11
CA ALA A 483 43.74 17.22 -17.37
C ALA A 483 42.75 18.31 -17.80
N ILE A 484 43.06 19.57 -17.52
CA ILE A 484 42.17 20.71 -17.78
C ILE A 484 42.64 21.47 -19.02
N VAL A 485 41.76 21.64 -20.01
CA VAL A 485 42.03 22.27 -21.31
C VAL A 485 40.88 23.22 -21.66
N ASP A 486 41.20 24.47 -22.02
CA ASP A 486 40.25 25.49 -22.48
C ASP A 486 39.03 25.73 -21.55
N ALA A 487 39.17 25.49 -20.25
CA ALA A 487 38.11 25.70 -19.27
C ALA A 487 37.89 27.18 -18.95
N GLN A 488 36.63 27.60 -18.82
CA GLN A 488 36.23 28.99 -18.57
C GLN A 488 35.92 29.21 -17.08
N TRP A 489 36.53 30.24 -16.48
CA TRP A 489 36.49 30.49 -15.02
C TRP A 489 35.99 31.90 -14.65
N GLU A 490 35.36 32.62 -15.56
CA GLU A 490 34.97 34.01 -15.34
C GLU A 490 33.90 34.13 -14.25
N GLY A 491 34.13 34.97 -13.24
CA GLY A 491 33.20 35.17 -12.13
C GLY A 491 33.24 34.11 -11.02
N VAL A 492 34.06 33.07 -11.14
CA VAL A 492 34.40 32.16 -10.02
C VAL A 492 35.32 32.90 -9.05
N ASP A 493 35.12 32.75 -7.74
CA ASP A 493 35.96 33.42 -6.75
C ASP A 493 37.34 32.74 -6.63
N ARG A 494 38.41 33.54 -6.68
CA ARG A 494 39.79 33.03 -6.58
C ARG A 494 40.15 32.60 -5.16
N ASP A 495 39.50 33.17 -4.13
CA ASP A 495 39.73 32.76 -2.75
C ASP A 495 39.06 31.39 -2.49
N GLU A 496 37.90 31.13 -3.09
CA GLU A 496 37.23 29.83 -3.05
C GLU A 496 38.05 28.75 -3.78
N LEU A 497 38.54 29.06 -4.99
CA LEU A 497 39.44 28.17 -5.75
C LEU A 497 40.74 27.84 -5.00
N SER A 498 41.22 28.72 -4.10
CA SER A 498 42.44 28.46 -3.31
C SER A 498 42.31 27.29 -2.32
N SER A 499 41.08 26.84 -2.03
CA SER A 499 40.79 25.67 -1.20
C SER A 499 40.79 24.34 -1.97
N CYS A 500 40.88 24.37 -3.30
CA CYS A 500 40.89 23.18 -4.16
C CYS A 500 42.29 22.56 -4.24
N THR A 501 42.40 21.23 -4.17
CA THR A 501 43.68 20.51 -4.32
C THR A 501 43.95 20.18 -5.79
N GLY A 502 45.23 20.07 -6.16
CA GLY A 502 45.66 19.69 -7.51
C GLY A 502 45.44 20.71 -8.62
N LEU A 503 44.76 21.83 -8.36
CA LEU A 503 44.41 22.85 -9.36
C LEU A 503 45.54 23.87 -9.55
N THR A 504 46.16 23.88 -10.73
CA THR A 504 47.11 24.95 -11.11
C THR A 504 46.34 26.19 -11.55
N MET A 505 46.37 27.25 -10.73
CA MET A 505 45.62 28.49 -10.99
C MET A 505 46.03 29.15 -12.33
N PRO A 506 45.07 29.56 -13.19
CA PRO A 506 45.38 30.33 -14.38
C PRO A 506 46.07 31.67 -14.05
N ASP A 507 47.11 31.99 -14.82
CA ASP A 507 47.84 33.25 -14.76
C ASP A 507 46.90 34.46 -14.79
N ARG A 508 47.32 35.56 -14.17
CA ARG A 508 46.55 36.81 -14.21
C ARG A 508 46.45 37.33 -15.64
N PRO A 509 45.23 37.53 -16.19
CA PRO A 509 45.05 38.47 -17.28
C PRO A 509 45.53 39.85 -16.82
N ALA A 510 46.20 40.60 -17.70
CA ALA A 510 46.62 41.96 -17.36
C ALA A 510 45.40 42.89 -17.24
N GLU A 511 45.16 43.42 -16.05
CA GLU A 511 44.04 44.33 -15.79
C GLU A 511 44.24 45.67 -16.53
N HIS A 512 43.48 45.88 -17.62
CA HIS A 512 43.34 47.19 -18.23
C HIS A 512 42.28 48.02 -17.48
N PRO A 513 42.62 49.20 -16.92
CA PRO A 513 41.71 49.95 -16.05
C PRO A 513 40.70 50.79 -16.84
N SER A 514 39.52 50.23 -17.12
CA SER A 514 38.36 50.93 -17.71
C SER A 514 37.10 50.05 -17.62
N ALA A 515 35.91 50.49 -17.23
CA ALA A 515 35.50 51.75 -16.60
C ALA A 515 34.19 51.51 -15.80
N ALA A 516 33.86 52.40 -14.87
CA ALA A 516 32.67 52.26 -14.03
C ALA A 516 31.38 52.71 -14.74
N VAL A 517 30.48 51.76 -15.05
CA VAL A 517 29.07 52.00 -15.39
C VAL A 517 28.20 50.98 -14.64
N ALA A 518 27.06 51.42 -14.11
CA ALA A 518 26.24 50.62 -13.19
C ALA A 518 25.08 49.89 -13.88
N ALA A 519 24.81 48.65 -13.43
CA ALA A 519 23.53 47.96 -13.56
C ALA A 519 23.27 47.16 -12.26
N GLY A 520 22.00 46.96 -11.90
CA GLY A 520 21.61 46.54 -10.54
C GLY A 520 21.74 45.05 -10.24
N GLY A 521 22.52 44.71 -9.21
CA GLY A 521 22.57 43.36 -8.60
C GLY A 521 22.86 43.34 -7.09
N GLY A 522 22.87 44.50 -6.42
CA GLY A 522 23.48 44.68 -5.11
C GLY A 522 22.83 43.96 -3.92
N LEU A 523 21.54 43.59 -4.00
CA LEU A 523 20.81 43.03 -2.86
C LEU A 523 21.28 41.61 -2.48
N ARG A 524 21.47 40.70 -3.45
CA ARG A 524 21.88 39.31 -3.15
C ARG A 524 23.29 39.18 -2.56
N ARG A 525 24.21 40.10 -2.86
CA ARG A 525 25.58 40.10 -2.31
C ARG A 525 25.66 40.53 -0.84
N ALA A 526 24.65 41.24 -0.33
CA ALA A 526 24.59 41.60 1.09
C ALA A 526 24.11 40.41 1.95
N GLU A 527 23.07 39.70 1.51
CA GLU A 527 22.52 38.54 2.22
C GLU A 527 23.51 37.38 2.33
N LEU A 528 24.33 37.12 1.30
CA LEU A 528 25.39 36.10 1.38
C LEU A 528 26.48 36.47 2.42
N ARG A 529 26.94 37.72 2.46
CA ARG A 529 28.01 38.13 3.39
C ARG A 529 27.59 38.08 4.86
N ALA A 530 26.29 38.24 5.16
CA ALA A 530 25.77 38.13 6.52
C ALA A 530 25.90 36.72 7.13
N ARG A 531 26.22 35.68 6.33
CA ARG A 531 26.42 34.30 6.79
C ARG A 531 27.88 33.91 7.09
N MET A 532 28.85 34.82 6.96
CA MET A 532 30.28 34.48 6.91
C MET A 532 31.16 35.00 8.08
N GLN A 533 30.61 35.39 9.24
CA GLN A 533 31.41 35.91 10.36
C GLN A 533 31.15 35.28 11.73
N CYS A 534 31.85 34.18 11.97
CA CYS A 534 32.52 33.80 13.22
C CYS A 534 33.67 32.83 12.82
N ASP A 535 34.78 32.70 13.59
CA ASP A 535 35.51 31.48 14.10
C ASP A 535 36.48 31.98 15.20
N ARG A 536 37.14 31.06 15.93
CA ARG A 536 38.08 31.26 17.06
C ARG A 536 37.51 31.93 18.32
N VAL A 537 37.66 31.26 19.48
CA VAL A 537 38.17 31.80 20.77
C VAL A 537 38.26 30.67 21.82
N CYS A 538 39.01 30.87 22.92
CA CYS A 538 39.49 29.81 23.81
C CYS A 538 39.12 30.01 25.30
N SER A 539 38.67 28.92 25.93
CA SER A 539 38.58 28.59 27.38
C SER A 539 37.98 29.58 28.39
N THR A 540 38.33 30.86 28.37
CA THR A 540 37.92 31.84 29.41
C THR A 540 36.40 32.07 29.42
N ASP A 541 35.74 31.97 28.26
CA ASP A 541 34.28 32.04 28.16
C ASP A 541 33.55 30.81 28.75
N LEU A 542 34.22 29.66 28.91
CA LEU A 542 33.60 28.43 29.39
C LEU A 542 33.07 28.59 30.83
N GLU A 543 33.84 29.25 31.71
CA GLU A 543 33.43 29.50 33.09
C GLU A 543 32.24 30.48 33.16
N ARG A 544 32.15 31.44 32.22
CA ARG A 544 30.98 32.32 32.09
C ARG A 544 29.75 31.54 31.62
N ILE A 545 29.89 30.71 30.58
CA ILE A 545 28.81 29.90 30.01
C ILE A 545 28.24 28.90 31.04
N LEU A 546 29.09 28.20 31.78
CA LEU A 546 28.66 27.28 32.84
C LEU A 546 27.89 28.02 33.95
N THR A 547 28.33 29.23 34.31
CA THR A 547 27.64 30.08 35.29
C THR A 547 26.25 30.52 34.81
N GLU A 548 26.11 30.91 33.54
CA GLU A 548 24.83 31.29 32.94
C GLU A 548 23.87 30.08 32.78
N PHE A 549 24.38 28.91 32.41
CA PHE A 549 23.58 27.70 32.18
C PHE A 549 22.93 27.19 33.47
N ARG A 550 23.67 27.19 34.59
CA ARG A 550 23.19 26.81 35.91
C ARG A 550 21.97 27.64 36.35
N GLY A 551 22.05 28.96 36.15
CA GLY A 551 20.97 29.91 36.42
C GLY A 551 19.79 29.86 35.43
N LEU A 552 19.84 29.00 34.41
CA LEU A 552 18.70 28.63 33.58
C LEU A 552 18.01 27.36 34.12
N TYR A 553 18.80 26.37 34.52
CA TYR A 553 18.31 25.09 35.02
C TYR A 553 17.46 25.22 36.29
N GLU A 554 17.93 26.01 37.26
CA GLU A 554 17.23 26.26 38.54
C GLU A 554 15.81 26.81 38.35
N LYS A 555 15.57 27.60 37.29
CA LYS A 555 14.25 28.18 36.96
C LYS A 555 13.27 27.13 36.44
N VAL A 556 13.75 26.17 35.64
CA VAL A 556 12.92 25.08 35.11
C VAL A 556 12.54 24.12 36.23
N ALA A 557 13.49 23.78 37.11
CA ALA A 557 13.23 22.93 38.27
C ALA A 557 12.16 23.52 39.21
N ALA A 558 12.22 24.84 39.49
CA ALA A 558 11.23 25.53 40.32
C ALA A 558 9.81 25.49 39.71
N ALA A 559 9.68 25.75 38.40
CA ALA A 559 8.40 25.77 37.69
C ALA A 559 7.71 24.38 37.61
N ILE A 560 8.50 23.30 37.67
CA ILE A 560 7.99 21.92 37.75
C ILE A 560 7.51 21.62 39.18
N ALA A 561 8.31 21.99 40.20
CA ALA A 561 8.00 21.68 41.59
C ALA A 561 6.70 22.34 42.09
N GLU A 562 6.40 23.58 41.69
CA GLU A 562 5.18 24.30 42.10
C GLU A 562 3.89 23.63 41.56
N ARG A 563 3.95 22.99 40.40
CA ARG A 563 2.79 22.33 39.77
C ARG A 563 2.44 20.96 40.38
N CYS A 564 3.38 20.31 41.04
CA CYS A 564 3.26 18.91 41.49
C CYS A 564 2.74 18.75 42.94
N GLY A 565 1.90 19.68 43.40
CA GLY A 565 1.77 19.98 44.84
C GLY A 565 0.41 19.77 45.53
N ARG A 566 -0.59 19.06 44.95
CA ARG A 566 -1.85 18.68 45.65
C ARG A 566 -2.70 17.66 44.86
N ALA A 567 -3.01 16.52 45.51
CA ALA A 567 -3.58 15.30 44.92
C ALA A 567 -2.63 14.63 43.89
N VAL A 568 -2.51 13.30 43.79
CA VAL A 568 -3.43 12.19 44.17
C VAL A 568 -2.71 11.12 45.02
N GLN A 569 -3.47 10.32 45.79
CA GLN A 569 -3.03 9.02 46.33
C GLN A 569 -3.52 7.91 45.38
N ASP A 570 -2.73 6.96 44.88
CA ASP A 570 -1.37 6.57 45.26
C ASP A 570 -0.35 6.65 44.10
N GLU A 571 0.31 7.80 43.91
CA GLU A 571 1.70 7.83 43.42
C GLU A 571 2.39 9.17 43.79
N PRO A 572 3.61 9.17 44.36
CA PRO A 572 4.29 10.41 44.76
C PRO A 572 5.00 11.08 43.57
N LEU A 573 4.56 12.28 43.21
CA LEU A 573 5.19 13.12 42.20
C LEU A 573 6.68 13.43 42.55
N PRO A 574 7.62 13.46 41.58
CA PRO A 574 9.05 13.60 41.86
C PRO A 574 9.44 14.91 42.59
N PRO A 575 9.96 14.86 43.84
CA PRO A 575 10.35 16.06 44.57
C PRO A 575 11.82 16.40 44.35
N ALA A 576 12.09 17.52 43.66
CA ALA A 576 13.36 18.26 43.57
C ALA A 576 14.65 17.49 43.18
N CYS A 577 15.18 16.60 44.02
CA CYS A 577 16.54 16.05 43.91
C CYS A 577 16.79 15.17 42.68
N GLY A 578 15.73 14.64 42.04
CA GLY A 578 15.86 13.94 40.76
C GLY A 578 16.35 14.84 39.62
N LEU A 579 16.06 16.14 39.69
CA LEU A 579 16.54 17.13 38.73
C LEU A 579 18.05 17.38 38.89
N GLU A 580 18.54 17.54 40.12
CA GLU A 580 19.96 17.79 40.41
C GLU A 580 20.89 16.70 39.84
N ILE A 581 20.51 15.43 39.93
CA ILE A 581 21.32 14.32 39.40
C ILE A 581 21.34 14.34 37.86
N ALA A 582 20.22 14.66 37.21
CA ALA A 582 20.13 14.77 35.76
C ALA A 582 20.93 15.97 35.22
N SER A 583 20.92 17.12 35.91
CA SER A 583 21.76 18.27 35.52
C SER A 583 23.25 17.95 35.64
N LEU A 584 23.68 17.33 36.74
CA LEU A 584 25.09 16.95 36.97
C LEU A 584 25.65 15.94 35.95
N GLN A 585 24.79 15.14 35.31
CA GLN A 585 25.21 14.28 34.19
C GLN A 585 25.25 15.03 32.85
N LEU A 586 24.30 15.95 32.60
CA LEU A 586 24.30 16.73 31.36
C LEU A 586 25.41 17.79 31.34
N GLU A 587 25.69 18.47 32.47
CA GLU A 587 26.81 19.40 32.62
C GLU A 587 28.14 18.74 32.21
N ARG A 588 28.40 17.51 32.68
CA ARG A 588 29.58 16.72 32.30
C ARG A 588 29.61 16.35 30.82
N THR A 589 28.45 16.01 30.23
CA THR A 589 28.37 15.71 28.80
C THR A 589 28.67 16.96 27.97
N LEU A 590 28.08 18.11 28.32
CA LEU A 590 28.33 19.39 27.67
C LEU A 590 29.81 19.81 27.78
N GLU A 591 30.44 19.62 28.94
CA GLU A 591 31.87 19.93 29.12
C GLU A 591 32.78 19.05 28.24
N ILE A 592 32.47 17.76 28.08
CA ILE A 592 33.21 16.84 27.22
C ILE A 592 33.06 17.22 25.73
N VAL A 593 31.86 17.58 25.29
CA VAL A 593 31.60 17.96 23.89
C VAL A 593 32.27 19.29 23.56
N TRP A 594 32.05 20.33 24.38
CA TRP A 594 32.50 21.69 24.08
C TRP A 594 34.02 21.83 24.09
N ARG A 595 34.71 21.18 25.04
CA ARG A 595 36.18 21.18 25.08
C ARG A 595 36.82 20.28 24.02
N GLY A 596 36.03 19.43 23.35
CA GLY A 596 36.54 18.26 22.63
C GLY A 596 36.85 18.51 21.17
N VAL A 597 35.88 19.01 20.40
CA VAL A 597 35.89 18.74 18.95
C VAL A 597 36.97 19.56 18.24
N VAL A 598 36.78 20.88 18.11
CA VAL A 598 37.32 21.78 17.05
C VAL A 598 36.77 23.23 17.43
N TRP A 599 37.22 24.51 17.27
CA TRP A 599 38.16 25.43 16.49
C TRP A 599 39.26 25.87 17.49
N GLU A 600 40.50 26.25 17.15
CA GLU A 600 41.16 26.43 15.86
C GLU A 600 42.62 25.92 15.94
N LEU A 601 43.39 26.10 14.86
CA LEU A 601 44.73 25.52 14.65
C LEU A 601 44.66 24.00 14.48
N SER A 602 44.46 23.58 13.21
CA SER A 602 44.21 22.23 12.68
C SER A 602 42.75 21.75 12.45
N GLY A 603 41.69 22.54 12.75
CA GLY A 603 40.30 22.33 12.24
C GLY A 603 39.19 23.27 12.82
N GLN A 604 37.96 23.37 12.23
CA GLN A 604 36.72 24.21 12.52
C GLN A 604 36.03 24.04 13.92
N PRO A 605 34.74 24.40 14.27
CA PRO A 605 33.99 24.00 15.51
C PRO A 605 32.49 23.73 15.32
N LEU A 606 31.72 23.90 16.42
CA LEU A 606 30.36 24.44 16.44
C LEU A 606 30.15 25.49 17.57
N ASP A 607 29.18 26.39 17.39
CA ASP A 607 28.47 27.03 18.53
C ASP A 607 27.35 26.09 18.99
N ALA A 608 27.60 25.37 20.08
CA ALA A 608 26.63 24.39 20.59
C ALA A 608 25.57 25.00 21.54
N LEU A 609 25.63 26.30 21.86
CA LEU A 609 24.80 26.90 22.91
C LEU A 609 23.34 27.05 22.44
N ALA A 610 23.12 27.24 21.13
CA ALA A 610 21.81 27.18 20.51
C ALA A 610 21.23 25.74 20.49
N ILE A 611 22.04 24.75 20.12
CA ILE A 611 21.63 23.34 19.94
C ILE A 611 20.95 22.78 21.20
N VAL A 612 21.45 23.19 22.38
CA VAL A 612 20.94 22.71 23.68
C VAL A 612 19.57 23.30 24.03
N ARG A 613 19.24 24.53 23.58
CA ARG A 613 17.91 25.13 23.83
C ARG A 613 16.81 24.37 23.11
N ASP A 614 16.96 24.19 21.80
CA ASP A 614 15.93 23.57 20.95
C ASP A 614 15.62 22.13 21.38
N LEU A 615 16.63 21.40 21.86
CA LEU A 615 16.46 20.04 22.42
C LEU A 615 15.69 20.03 23.74
N CYS A 616 15.85 21.04 24.60
CA CYS A 616 15.08 21.15 25.85
C CYS A 616 13.60 21.46 25.59
N ASP A 617 13.31 22.39 24.67
CA ASP A 617 11.93 22.73 24.31
C ASP A 617 11.21 21.54 23.64
N ALA A 618 11.91 20.77 22.80
CA ALA A 618 11.38 19.55 22.19
C ALA A 618 11.12 18.41 23.20
N ALA A 619 11.88 18.33 24.29
CA ALA A 619 11.71 17.31 25.33
C ALA A 619 10.48 17.56 26.21
N LEU A 620 10.19 18.82 26.54
CA LEU A 620 9.04 19.24 27.34
C LEU A 620 7.68 18.86 26.71
N ALA A 621 7.64 18.67 25.39
CA ALA A 621 6.42 18.34 24.65
C ALA A 621 6.01 16.85 24.69
N ARG A 622 6.71 15.97 25.43
CA ARG A 622 6.71 14.52 25.12
C ARG A 622 6.61 13.48 26.24
N GLY A 623 6.29 13.87 27.48
CA GLY A 623 6.26 12.92 28.62
C GLY A 623 5.18 13.15 29.67
N GLY A 624 3.99 12.56 29.47
CA GLY A 624 2.93 12.47 30.47
C GLY A 624 1.62 11.96 29.84
N GLU A 625 1.19 10.74 30.22
CA GLU A 625 -0.06 10.07 29.79
C GLU A 625 -0.31 10.10 28.26
N GLN A 626 0.22 9.21 27.44
CA GLN A 626 0.26 7.73 27.53
C GLN A 626 -1.12 7.06 27.58
N ARG A 627 -1.65 6.73 26.39
CA ARG A 627 -2.64 5.65 26.19
C ARG A 627 -2.05 4.31 26.69
N PHE A 628 -2.24 4.00 27.97
CA PHE A 628 -2.20 2.63 28.50
C PHE A 628 -3.53 2.20 29.14
N LYS A 629 -4.63 2.69 28.54
CA LYS A 629 -5.86 1.93 28.33
C LYS A 629 -6.48 2.37 27.01
N ASP A 630 -6.65 1.39 26.13
CA ASP A 630 -7.66 1.31 25.07
C ASP A 630 -7.49 2.33 23.89
N ALA A 631 -7.65 1.99 22.61
CA ALA A 631 -8.15 0.77 21.95
C ALA A 631 -9.48 0.26 22.56
N ALA A 632 -10.59 1.01 22.50
CA ALA A 632 -11.06 1.89 21.42
C ALA A 632 -10.35 3.26 21.24
N PRO A 633 -10.38 3.87 20.04
CA PRO A 633 -9.70 3.37 18.84
C PRO A 633 -8.89 4.48 18.11
N ASP A 634 -8.25 4.09 17.00
CA ASP A 634 -7.93 4.91 15.81
C ASP A 634 -7.01 6.16 15.87
N GLU A 635 -6.69 6.63 14.65
CA GLU A 635 -6.02 7.86 14.18
C GLU A 635 -4.59 8.20 14.67
N ASP A 636 -4.23 8.00 15.95
CA ASP A 636 -2.94 8.47 16.51
C ASP A 636 -1.69 7.84 15.86
N ALA A 637 -1.81 6.64 15.28
CA ALA A 637 -0.68 5.87 14.77
C ALA A 637 0.10 6.61 13.66
N LEU A 638 -0.57 7.44 12.87
CA LEU A 638 0.04 8.19 11.77
C LEU A 638 0.89 9.37 12.27
N ALA A 639 0.45 10.05 13.33
CA ALA A 639 1.17 11.16 13.96
C ALA A 639 2.43 10.67 14.70
N ALA A 640 2.34 9.53 15.38
CA ALA A 640 3.47 8.91 16.07
C ALA A 640 4.60 8.47 15.10
N GLU A 641 4.24 8.03 13.89
CA GLU A 641 5.21 7.63 12.86
C GLU A 641 5.90 8.83 12.20
N LEU A 642 5.15 9.91 11.94
CA LEU A 642 5.69 11.18 11.40
C LEU A 642 6.70 11.81 12.36
N ALA A 643 6.29 12.05 13.61
CA ALA A 643 7.09 12.81 14.58
C ALA A 643 8.35 12.06 15.08
N ARG A 644 8.56 10.80 14.68
CA ARG A 644 9.81 10.06 14.93
C ARG A 644 10.91 10.37 13.90
N ARG A 645 10.58 10.90 12.72
CA ARG A 645 11.56 11.09 11.62
C ARG A 645 12.35 12.40 11.72
N ASP A 646 11.71 13.51 12.06
CA ASP A 646 12.37 14.84 11.99
C ASP A 646 13.53 15.00 12.97
N VAL A 647 13.43 14.47 14.18
CA VAL A 647 14.49 14.54 15.20
C VAL A 647 15.71 13.70 14.79
N ALA A 648 15.49 12.52 14.20
CA ALA A 648 16.57 11.69 13.67
C ALA A 648 17.22 12.31 12.41
N ALA A 649 16.50 13.16 11.67
CA ALA A 649 17.05 13.95 10.57
C ALA A 649 17.93 15.11 11.08
N ARG A 650 17.42 15.96 11.99
CA ARG A 650 18.18 17.07 12.59
C ARG A 650 19.46 16.62 13.30
N ALA A 651 19.39 15.53 14.07
CA ALA A 651 20.57 14.95 14.70
C ALA A 651 21.63 14.49 13.68
N LYS A 652 21.23 14.17 12.44
CA LYS A 652 22.12 13.73 11.36
C LYS A 652 22.67 14.88 10.51
N GLU A 653 21.96 16.01 10.43
CA GLU A 653 22.50 17.27 9.88
C GLU A 653 23.70 17.77 10.71
N LEU A 654 23.75 17.49 12.01
CA LEU A 654 24.91 17.78 12.88
C LEU A 654 26.10 16.83 12.70
N MET A 655 25.96 15.69 12.00
CA MET A 655 26.96 14.60 11.98
C MET A 655 28.00 14.68 10.84
N SER A 656 28.11 15.79 10.10
CA SER A 656 29.06 15.87 8.97
C SER A 656 29.85 17.18 8.83
N ALA A 657 30.14 17.88 9.93
CA ALA A 657 31.16 18.94 9.93
C ALA A 657 32.59 18.38 9.96
N SER A 658 32.85 17.34 10.77
CA SER A 658 34.05 16.48 10.63
C SER A 658 33.82 15.10 11.29
N ALA A 659 34.35 14.05 10.67
CA ALA A 659 33.81 12.69 10.81
C ALA A 659 34.66 11.75 11.69
N GLY A 660 34.62 11.95 13.01
CA GLY A 660 35.14 10.97 13.97
C GLY A 660 34.74 11.28 15.42
N THR A 661 34.90 12.54 15.84
CA THR A 661 34.52 13.03 17.17
C THR A 661 33.02 13.28 17.30
N ALA A 662 32.34 13.78 16.26
CA ALA A 662 30.90 14.08 16.30
C ALA A 662 30.01 12.82 16.49
N ASP A 663 30.35 11.70 15.83
CA ASP A 663 29.58 10.45 15.90
C ASP A 663 29.66 9.83 17.31
N ALA A 664 30.83 9.89 17.96
CA ALA A 664 31.01 9.47 19.35
C ALA A 664 30.18 10.33 20.34
N VAL A 665 30.03 11.62 20.06
CA VAL A 665 29.18 12.55 20.86
C VAL A 665 27.70 12.22 20.70
N VAL A 666 27.21 12.05 19.46
CA VAL A 666 25.80 11.73 19.22
C VAL A 666 25.45 10.33 19.76
N GLN A 667 26.35 9.36 19.67
CA GLN A 667 26.22 8.05 20.33
C GLN A 667 26.09 8.18 21.86
N ALA A 668 26.93 9.00 22.50
CA ALA A 668 26.88 9.19 23.95
C ALA A 668 25.55 9.85 24.40
N VAL A 669 25.10 10.88 23.68
CA VAL A 669 23.83 11.57 23.97
C VAL A 669 22.61 10.65 23.72
N TRP A 670 22.60 9.87 22.64
CA TRP A 670 21.52 8.90 22.39
C TRP A 670 21.51 7.74 23.39
N SER A 671 22.67 7.26 23.83
CA SER A 671 22.79 6.23 24.86
C SER A 671 22.27 6.73 26.22
N PHE A 672 22.61 7.97 26.59
CA PHE A 672 22.07 8.64 27.78
C PHE A 672 20.53 8.81 27.72
N LEU A 673 20.00 9.32 26.60
CA LEU A 673 18.56 9.45 26.39
C LEU A 673 17.83 8.10 26.42
N GLY A 674 18.41 7.07 25.79
CA GLY A 674 17.86 5.71 25.81
C GLY A 674 17.85 5.08 27.21
N ALA A 675 18.88 5.33 28.01
CA ALA A 675 18.94 4.88 29.40
C ALA A 675 17.95 5.62 30.32
N ALA A 676 17.75 6.93 30.10
CA ALA A 676 16.83 7.75 30.87
C ALA A 676 15.34 7.53 30.52
N LEU A 677 15.04 7.11 29.28
CA LEU A 677 13.66 6.92 28.78
C LEU A 677 13.16 5.47 28.79
N GLY A 678 14.04 4.49 29.09
CA GLY A 678 13.69 3.15 29.56
C GLY A 678 12.63 2.35 28.77
N SER A 679 13.03 1.69 27.68
CA SER A 679 12.18 0.67 27.02
C SER A 679 13.01 -0.53 26.53
N PRO A 680 12.55 -1.79 26.72
CA PRO A 680 13.33 -2.99 26.39
C PRO A 680 13.27 -3.39 24.91
N HIS A 681 14.18 -4.30 24.54
CA HIS A 681 14.31 -4.96 23.22
C HIS A 681 14.82 -4.11 22.04
N VAL A 682 16.12 -3.78 22.07
CA VAL A 682 16.97 -4.03 20.90
C VAL A 682 18.10 -4.97 21.32
N HIS A 683 18.13 -6.19 20.78
CA HIS A 683 19.20 -7.15 21.05
C HIS A 683 20.44 -6.84 20.21
N GLY A 684 21.61 -7.02 20.82
CA GLY A 684 22.77 -7.66 20.17
C GLY A 684 23.27 -7.06 18.86
N LEU A 685 23.90 -5.88 18.91
CA LEU A 685 24.88 -5.47 17.90
C LEU A 685 26.30 -5.61 18.46
N GLN A 686 26.94 -6.75 18.16
CA GLN A 686 28.40 -6.83 18.20
C GLN A 686 28.96 -5.94 17.08
N TRP A 687 29.70 -4.90 17.42
CA TRP A 687 30.49 -4.12 16.46
C TRP A 687 31.90 -3.83 16.98
N GLN A 688 32.77 -4.84 16.80
CA GLN A 688 34.16 -4.74 16.35
C GLN A 688 34.70 -6.18 16.25
N LYS A 689 35.61 -6.52 15.32
CA LYS A 689 36.59 -5.65 14.62
C LYS A 689 37.02 -6.26 13.28
N ALA A 690 37.56 -5.39 12.41
CA ALA A 690 38.27 -5.68 11.16
C ALA A 690 37.42 -6.35 10.05
#